data_AF-A0A1V1X0B0-F1
#
_entry.id   AF-A0A1V1X0B0-F1
#
_cell.length_a   1.000
_cell.length_b   1.000
_cell.length_c   1.000
_cell.angle_alpha   90.00
_cell.angle_beta   90.00
_cell.angle_gamma   90.00
#
_symmetry.space_group_name_H-M   'P 1'
#
loop_
_entity.id
_entity.type
_entity.pdbx_description
1 polymer ?
#
loop_
_entity_poly.entity_id
_entity_poly.type
_entity_poly.pdbx_seq_one_letter_code
_entity_poly.pdbx_strand_id
1 'polypeptide(L)'
;MFTHLLAPGQVQCLSQDEDDLKLIRKKTATQFSLPQRIELQRLRAKALEVVAYYQGTRHLEDFDPDLATRQLRENPIAYCTGLNPFSKESRVVTWQWPQDIFREVMIPPGHFLMVRADCAFRARLFDQNRCLRVEKSLACSDGFHFTLFAPLTVPKEIQPCTLKLAVYSPAGQRHEEAPILLLPWPQDARVKKIIRRSELLQKDFLFLATNNCGGMLRMPISWGKLKSRYDALLAANLSPEYPENRWVMFTRCRAWLVFQGYSQEINSDCLDAFSQDHRSRGYWRYHIPTGQGEHVTLTITVEMLANKNAVQLNFLRHAAGGEPGRLADSKPITIIVRPDIENRSFHDTTKAYKGPEQQWPEMMTAKSNGFNFRPDEHHHLQMGITRGEFVPEPEWYYMVHRAMDEERGLDPNSDLFSPGFFRALLEGNEEITLSAGIKPGNESQPATPPIPPRLATSFEWENDAWLTPLEVLQNAMDRYVVKRGYLKTVIAGYPWFLDWGRDALIFTRGLIADHKTEDARLVLKQFGQFEQNGTLPNMIIGKDAGNRDTSDAPLWFFVACADIMRVDGNETLLEEKCGTRSIRQILSSIAQSVIAGTPNGVRMEPDSGLIFSPAHFTWMDTNQPAGTPREGYPIEIQALWYAALRLLSQVDATDNRKSWQKLSRRVQASILDYFWLEEFGYLSDCLHTSAGQPLKKASRDDALRPNQLLAVTLGAVRDLPVMRKILAACEQLLVPGAIRSLANRPIRHPLYIVHHSKVINDPHHPYQGKYIGDEDTQRKPAYHNGTAWTWMFPSFCEAWAKAYGNEGKGTALAWLSSSTRLMDRGCVGHIPEILDGDFPHIPRGCDAQAWGVSEWVRVWIALRD
;
A
#
# COMPACT_ATOMS: atom_id res chain seq x y z
N MET A 1 39.68 23.82 51.83
CA MET A 1 38.83 23.77 50.63
C MET A 1 38.15 22.39 50.67
N PHE A 2 36.85 22.32 50.92
CA PHE A 2 36.13 21.04 50.95
C PHE A 2 35.71 20.68 49.52
N THR A 3 36.15 19.53 49.03
CA THR A 3 35.79 19.04 47.69
C THR A 3 34.73 17.96 47.85
N HIS A 4 33.59 18.13 47.20
CA HIS A 4 32.51 17.15 47.19
C HIS A 4 32.24 16.70 45.76
N LEU A 5 32.18 15.38 45.55
CA LEU A 5 31.74 14.78 44.29
C LEU A 5 30.22 14.63 44.32
N LEU A 6 29.55 15.18 43.30
CA LEU A 6 28.11 15.02 43.08
C LEU A 6 27.87 14.08 41.90
N ALA A 7 26.98 13.11 42.08
CA ALA A 7 26.46 12.32 40.97
C ALA A 7 25.55 13.19 40.06
N PRO A 8 25.31 12.78 38.80
CA PRO A 8 24.35 13.46 37.93
C PRO A 8 22.99 13.65 38.61
N GLY A 9 22.52 14.90 38.68
CA GLY A 9 21.25 15.26 39.31
C GLY A 9 21.30 15.44 40.83
N GLN A 10 22.43 15.18 41.50
CA GLN A 10 22.59 15.54 42.91
C GLN A 10 22.80 17.04 43.06
N VAL A 11 22.09 17.60 44.05
CA VAL A 11 22.27 18.98 44.49
C VAL A 11 22.79 18.93 45.92
N GLN A 12 23.91 19.60 46.18
CA GLN A 12 24.39 19.80 47.54
C GLN A 12 23.98 21.19 48.01
N CYS A 13 23.13 21.21 49.04
CA CYS A 13 22.78 22.44 49.75
C CYS A 13 23.61 22.50 51.03
N LEU A 14 24.35 23.58 51.22
CA LEU A 14 25.05 23.88 52.46
C LEU A 14 24.16 24.79 53.30
N SER A 15 23.91 24.43 54.56
CA SER A 15 23.25 25.30 55.53
C SER A 15 24.10 25.42 56.79
N GLN A 16 24.03 26.57 57.44
CA GLN A 16 24.63 26.82 58.75
C GLN A 16 23.66 26.47 59.90
N ASP A 17 22.40 26.19 59.58
CA ASP A 17 21.36 25.83 60.55
C ASP A 17 21.11 24.31 60.54
N GLU A 18 21.33 23.63 61.66
CA GLU A 18 21.08 22.19 61.79
C GLU A 18 19.58 21.84 61.69
N ASP A 19 18.67 22.79 61.94
CA ASP A 19 17.23 22.57 61.86
C ASP A 19 16.72 22.52 60.40
N ASP A 20 17.49 23.04 59.42
CA ASP A 20 17.16 22.92 58.00
C ASP A 20 17.14 21.45 57.54
N LEU A 21 18.01 20.60 58.11
CA LEU A 21 18.00 19.16 57.85
C LEU A 21 16.70 18.50 58.33
N LYS A 22 16.09 19.00 59.43
CA LYS A 22 14.79 18.50 59.92
C LYS A 22 13.66 18.93 59.00
N LEU A 23 13.69 20.17 58.47
CA LEU A 23 12.75 20.67 57.46
C LEU A 23 12.83 19.85 56.16
N ILE A 24 14.05 19.56 55.69
CA ILE A 24 14.27 18.73 54.50
C ILE A 24 13.79 17.31 54.76
N ARG A 25 14.18 16.65 55.86
CA ARG A 25 13.74 15.29 56.21
C ARG A 25 12.22 15.17 56.32
N LYS A 26 11.55 16.17 56.88
CA LYS A 26 10.08 16.24 56.96
C LYS A 26 9.43 16.40 55.58
N LYS A 27 10.07 17.12 54.65
CA LYS A 27 9.61 17.30 53.26
C LYS A 27 10.03 16.19 52.30
N THR A 28 11.14 15.50 52.51
CA THR A 28 11.57 14.35 51.69
C THR A 28 10.82 13.07 52.04
N ALA A 29 10.16 13.02 53.20
CA ALA A 29 9.16 11.99 53.51
C ALA A 29 7.92 12.08 52.59
N THR A 30 7.66 13.26 51.99
CA THR A 30 6.65 13.45 50.96
C THR A 30 7.31 13.45 49.57
N GLN A 31 6.82 12.62 48.65
CA GLN A 31 7.24 12.63 47.26
C GLN A 31 7.07 14.04 46.67
N PHE A 32 8.07 14.57 45.95
CA PHE A 32 7.99 15.90 45.35
C PHE A 32 6.75 15.98 44.44
N SER A 33 5.80 16.84 44.80
CA SER A 33 4.65 17.20 43.99
C SER A 33 4.76 18.66 43.55
N LEU A 34 4.37 18.94 42.30
CA LEU A 34 4.26 20.32 41.84
C LEU A 34 3.21 21.05 42.70
N PRO A 35 3.50 22.26 43.21
CA PRO A 35 2.50 23.04 43.93
C PRO A 35 1.23 23.21 43.09
N GLN A 36 0.06 22.91 43.66
CA GLN A 36 -1.24 22.94 42.97
C GLN A 36 -1.49 24.26 42.21
N ARG A 37 -1.04 25.39 42.77
CA ARG A 37 -1.10 26.71 42.12
C ARG A 37 -0.34 26.74 40.79
N ILE A 38 0.85 26.15 40.73
CA ILE A 38 1.66 26.09 39.50
C ILE A 38 1.00 25.19 38.47
N GLU A 39 0.46 24.04 38.87
CA GLU A 39 -0.28 23.16 37.96
C GLU A 39 -1.50 23.86 37.37
N LEU A 40 -2.28 24.55 38.19
CA LEU A 40 -3.45 25.31 37.76
C LEU A 40 -3.05 26.43 36.79
N GLN A 41 -1.99 27.19 37.09
CA GLN A 41 -1.49 28.24 36.20
C GLN A 41 -1.03 27.70 34.85
N ARG A 42 -0.35 26.54 34.84
CA ARG A 42 0.10 25.88 33.59
C ARG A 42 -1.09 25.41 32.74
N LEU A 43 -2.12 24.83 33.37
CA LEU A 43 -3.34 24.43 32.66
C LEU A 43 -4.13 25.63 32.16
N ARG A 44 -4.28 26.69 32.97
CA ARG A 44 -4.90 27.96 32.54
C ARG A 44 -4.20 28.54 31.31
N ALA A 45 -2.87 28.57 31.33
CA ALA A 45 -2.08 29.04 30.19
C ALA A 45 -2.32 28.19 28.93
N LYS A 46 -2.38 26.85 29.07
CA LYS A 46 -2.64 25.96 27.95
C LYS A 46 -4.07 26.09 27.42
N ALA A 47 -5.06 26.26 28.30
CA ALA A 47 -6.45 26.51 27.89
C ALA A 47 -6.57 27.82 27.09
N LEU A 48 -5.91 28.88 27.57
CA LEU A 48 -5.84 30.17 26.86
C LEU A 48 -5.13 30.07 25.50
N GLU A 49 -4.10 29.21 25.36
CA GLU A 49 -3.44 28.99 24.07
C GLU A 49 -4.38 28.36 23.03
N VAL A 50 -5.21 27.39 23.44
CA VAL A 50 -6.22 26.77 22.55
C VAL A 50 -7.27 27.82 22.13
N VAL A 51 -7.73 28.64 23.08
CA VAL A 51 -8.65 29.75 22.80
C VAL A 51 -8.02 30.74 21.83
N ALA A 52 -6.77 31.15 22.07
CA ALA A 52 -6.05 32.09 21.22
C ALA A 52 -5.84 31.56 19.80
N TYR A 53 -5.62 30.25 19.63
CA TYR A 53 -5.52 29.64 18.30
C TYR A 53 -6.84 29.72 17.54
N TYR A 54 -7.96 29.34 18.16
CA TYR A 54 -9.26 29.27 17.46
C TYR A 54 -9.93 30.63 17.29
N GLN A 55 -9.77 31.52 18.27
CA GLN A 55 -10.54 32.78 18.36
C GLN A 55 -9.65 34.02 18.19
N GLY A 56 -8.35 33.84 17.97
CA GLY A 56 -7.39 34.93 17.84
C GLY A 56 -7.19 35.70 19.15
N THR A 57 -6.70 36.93 19.01
CA THR A 57 -6.59 37.87 20.14
C THR A 57 -7.90 38.64 20.27
N ARG A 58 -8.61 38.46 21.40
CA ARG A 58 -9.89 39.13 21.69
C ARG A 58 -10.01 39.53 23.15
N HIS A 59 -11.01 40.37 23.47
CA HIS A 59 -11.36 40.71 24.85
C HIS A 59 -11.91 39.45 25.56
N LEU A 60 -11.45 39.19 26.78
CA LEU A 60 -11.75 37.96 27.55
C LEU A 60 -12.67 38.23 28.76
N GLU A 61 -13.48 39.28 28.71
CA GLU A 61 -14.33 39.72 29.84
C GLU A 61 -15.30 38.62 30.32
N ASP A 62 -15.88 37.87 29.39
CA ASP A 62 -16.79 36.75 29.69
C ASP A 62 -16.09 35.38 29.79
N PHE A 63 -14.74 35.34 29.73
CA PHE A 63 -14.00 34.08 29.76
C PHE A 63 -13.73 33.66 31.21
N ASP A 64 -14.24 32.48 31.60
CA ASP A 64 -13.91 31.84 32.87
C ASP A 64 -12.66 30.93 32.71
N PRO A 65 -11.46 31.38 33.14
CA PRO A 65 -10.24 30.58 33.02
C PRO A 65 -10.25 29.32 33.91
N ASP A 66 -11.04 29.30 34.98
CA ASP A 66 -11.12 28.17 35.89
C ASP A 66 -12.05 27.08 35.38
N LEU A 67 -13.17 27.45 34.76
CA LEU A 67 -13.99 26.51 34.01
C LEU A 67 -13.20 25.90 32.83
N ALA A 68 -12.53 26.73 32.04
CA ALA A 68 -11.71 26.27 30.91
C ALA A 68 -10.60 25.30 31.34
N THR A 69 -9.97 25.59 32.48
CA THR A 69 -8.94 24.72 33.07
C THR A 69 -9.49 23.37 33.51
N ARG A 70 -10.67 23.34 34.15
CA ARG A 70 -11.34 22.10 34.55
C ARG A 70 -11.69 21.25 33.33
N GLN A 71 -12.32 21.86 32.32
CA GLN A 71 -12.70 21.17 31.08
C GLN A 71 -11.48 20.61 30.33
N LEU A 72 -10.41 21.40 30.18
CA LEU A 72 -9.16 20.94 29.57
C LEU A 72 -8.53 19.78 30.35
N ARG A 73 -8.53 19.85 31.68
CA ARG A 73 -7.98 18.79 32.54
C ARG A 73 -8.80 17.49 32.48
N GLU A 74 -10.12 17.61 32.39
CA GLU A 74 -11.04 16.47 32.35
C GLU A 74 -10.99 15.75 31.01
N ASN A 75 -11.04 16.49 29.90
CA ASN A 75 -10.99 15.91 28.56
C ASN A 75 -10.40 16.92 27.56
N PRO A 76 -9.08 16.87 27.31
CA PRO A 76 -8.42 17.82 26.41
C PRO A 76 -8.98 17.79 24.99
N ILE A 77 -9.36 16.61 24.49
CA ILE A 77 -9.93 16.43 23.16
C ILE A 77 -11.29 17.13 23.10
N ALA A 78 -12.19 16.85 24.05
CA ALA A 78 -13.51 17.46 24.07
C ALA A 78 -13.45 18.99 24.25
N TYR A 79 -12.49 19.49 25.04
CA TYR A 79 -12.24 20.93 25.17
C TYR A 79 -11.84 21.55 23.82
N CYS A 80 -10.92 20.94 23.07
CA CYS A 80 -10.55 21.41 21.74
C CYS A 80 -11.72 21.33 20.75
N THR A 81 -12.48 20.23 20.76
CA THR A 81 -13.69 20.06 19.93
C THR A 81 -14.71 21.15 20.21
N GLY A 82 -14.96 21.49 21.48
CA GLY A 82 -15.95 22.50 21.88
C GLY A 82 -15.58 23.93 21.47
N LEU A 83 -14.30 24.20 21.22
CA LEU A 83 -13.80 25.50 20.77
C LEU A 83 -13.56 25.58 19.26
N ASN A 84 -13.56 24.45 18.54
CA ASN A 84 -13.33 24.40 17.11
C ASN A 84 -14.48 25.10 16.34
N PRO A 85 -14.24 26.24 15.68
CA PRO A 85 -15.28 26.96 14.94
C PRO A 85 -15.48 26.43 13.52
N PHE A 86 -14.60 25.53 13.05
CA PHE A 86 -14.53 25.14 11.65
C PHE A 86 -15.31 23.87 11.35
N SER A 87 -15.47 22.99 12.34
CA SER A 87 -16.14 21.70 12.18
C SER A 87 -16.48 21.04 13.51
N LYS A 88 -17.21 19.92 13.45
CA LYS A 88 -17.44 19.03 14.61
C LYS A 88 -16.25 18.09 14.91
N GLU A 89 -15.16 18.21 14.17
CA GLU A 89 -13.93 17.43 14.41
C GLU A 89 -13.25 17.90 15.70
N SER A 90 -12.47 17.02 16.33
CA SER A 90 -11.61 17.44 17.45
C SER A 90 -10.47 18.35 17.00
N ARG A 91 -9.98 18.14 15.78
CA ARG A 91 -8.70 18.67 15.28
C ARG A 91 -7.54 18.41 16.23
N VAL A 92 -7.55 17.26 16.89
CA VAL A 92 -6.48 16.77 17.77
C VAL A 92 -6.08 15.38 17.30
N VAL A 93 -4.81 15.20 16.93
CA VAL A 93 -4.21 13.88 16.69
C VAL A 93 -3.49 13.44 17.95
N THR A 94 -3.78 12.23 18.41
CA THR A 94 -3.15 11.68 19.62
C THR A 94 -1.94 10.82 19.26
N TRP A 95 -0.82 11.09 19.94
CA TRP A 95 0.37 10.24 20.01
C TRP A 95 0.48 9.67 21.43
N GLN A 96 0.51 8.35 21.56
CA GLN A 96 0.43 7.64 22.83
C GLN A 96 1.72 6.87 23.14
N TRP A 97 2.33 7.13 24.30
CA TRP A 97 3.47 6.36 24.80
C TRP A 97 3.04 5.09 25.53
N PRO A 98 3.74 3.95 25.34
CA PRO A 98 4.82 3.70 24.37
C PRO A 98 4.35 3.22 22.98
N GLN A 99 3.04 3.09 22.74
CA GLN A 99 2.46 2.42 21.57
C GLN A 99 2.87 3.05 20.23
N ASP A 100 3.10 4.36 20.20
CA ASP A 100 3.40 5.12 18.98
C ASP A 100 4.89 5.40 18.76
N ILE A 101 5.79 4.81 19.57
CA ILE A 101 7.26 4.96 19.38
C ILE A 101 7.69 4.55 17.97
N PHE A 102 7.09 3.49 17.43
CA PHE A 102 7.39 2.96 16.11
C PHE A 102 6.31 3.30 15.05
N ARG A 103 5.44 4.28 15.32
CA ARG A 103 4.40 4.72 14.38
C ARG A 103 4.69 6.13 13.89
N GLU A 104 4.81 6.32 12.57
CA GLU A 104 4.91 7.65 11.99
C GLU A 104 3.55 8.35 11.99
N VAL A 105 3.28 9.12 13.04
CA VAL A 105 1.96 9.75 13.25
C VAL A 105 1.79 10.97 12.35
N MET A 106 0.74 10.93 11.53
CA MET A 106 0.42 11.96 10.55
C MET A 106 -0.43 13.08 11.16
N ILE A 107 0.01 14.33 11.00
CA ILE A 107 -0.68 15.53 11.48
C ILE A 107 -1.23 16.30 10.29
N PRO A 108 -2.55 16.30 10.08
CA PRO A 108 -3.17 17.12 9.03
C PRO A 108 -3.03 18.63 9.32
N PRO A 109 -3.20 19.48 8.30
CA PRO A 109 -3.27 20.92 8.47
C PRO A 109 -4.25 21.34 9.58
N GLY A 110 -3.82 22.30 10.41
CA GLY A 110 -4.66 22.89 11.46
C GLY A 110 -5.00 21.98 12.64
N HIS A 111 -4.36 20.81 12.75
CA HIS A 111 -4.55 19.88 13.88
C HIS A 111 -3.51 20.09 14.97
N PHE A 112 -3.94 19.99 16.22
CA PHE A 112 -3.07 19.92 17.38
C PHE A 112 -2.46 18.50 17.47
N LEU A 113 -1.23 18.42 17.96
CA LEU A 113 -0.62 17.15 18.36
C LEU A 113 -0.73 17.00 19.87
N MET A 114 -1.51 16.04 20.35
CA MET A 114 -1.56 15.67 21.76
C MET A 114 -0.63 14.48 22.00
N VAL A 115 0.38 14.67 22.85
CA VAL A 115 1.25 13.57 23.33
C VAL A 115 0.71 13.12 24.68
N ARG A 116 0.54 11.82 24.91
CA ARG A 116 -0.04 11.26 26.13
C ARG A 116 0.81 10.10 26.68
N ALA A 117 0.94 10.01 28.00
CA ALA A 117 1.65 8.95 28.73
C ALA A 117 1.03 8.76 30.11
N ASP A 118 1.26 7.61 30.75
CA ASP A 118 0.80 7.29 32.11
C ASP A 118 1.65 7.95 33.23
N CYS A 119 2.71 8.66 32.85
CA CYS A 119 3.64 9.33 33.76
C CYS A 119 4.07 10.70 33.21
N ALA A 120 4.70 11.52 34.05
CA ALA A 120 5.15 12.85 33.64
C ALA A 120 6.25 12.77 32.56
N PHE A 121 6.28 13.74 31.64
CA PHE A 121 7.28 13.78 30.58
C PHE A 121 7.55 15.20 30.07
N ARG A 122 8.64 15.35 29.32
CA ARG A 122 8.95 16.52 28.49
C ARG A 122 9.02 16.09 27.04
N ALA A 123 8.30 16.78 26.16
CA ALA A 123 8.27 16.49 24.73
C ALA A 123 8.88 17.65 23.93
N ARG A 124 9.62 17.33 22.87
CA ARG A 124 10.23 18.31 21.96
C ARG A 124 10.02 17.85 20.53
N LEU A 125 9.52 18.74 19.68
CA LEU A 125 9.34 18.46 18.26
C LEU A 125 10.48 19.09 17.45
N PHE A 126 11.10 18.31 16.58
CA PHE A 126 12.24 18.70 15.75
C PHE A 126 11.93 18.56 14.26
N ASP A 127 12.46 19.51 13.50
CA ASP A 127 12.62 19.48 12.06
C ASP A 127 14.10 19.38 11.77
N GLN A 128 14.56 18.19 11.38
CA GLN A 128 15.98 17.84 11.34
C GLN A 128 16.68 18.19 12.67
N ASN A 129 17.58 19.18 12.66
CA ASN A 129 18.31 19.63 13.86
C ASN A 129 17.66 20.85 14.56
N ARG A 130 16.58 21.41 14.01
CA ARG A 130 15.90 22.59 14.55
C ARG A 130 14.76 22.19 15.48
N CYS A 131 14.79 22.63 16.73
CA CYS A 131 13.68 22.45 17.66
C CYS A 131 12.55 23.43 17.34
N LEU A 132 11.39 22.91 16.94
CA LEU A 132 10.21 23.71 16.59
C LEU A 132 9.44 24.16 17.84
N ARG A 133 9.22 23.22 18.77
CA ARG A 133 8.42 23.43 19.99
C ARG A 133 8.90 22.53 21.13
N VAL A 134 8.67 22.99 22.36
CA VAL A 134 9.00 22.27 23.58
C VAL A 134 7.83 22.37 24.54
N GLU A 135 7.45 21.24 25.11
CA GLU A 135 6.32 21.16 26.03
C GLU A 135 6.65 20.29 27.25
N LYS A 136 6.02 20.60 28.38
CA LYS A 136 6.07 19.80 29.61
C LYS A 136 4.68 19.27 29.91
N SER A 137 4.57 18.00 30.28
CA SER A 137 3.27 17.38 30.48
C SER A 137 2.47 17.99 31.64
N LEU A 138 1.15 17.94 31.49
CA LEU A 138 0.12 18.37 32.43
C LEU A 138 -0.65 17.12 32.89
N ALA A 139 -1.09 17.10 34.14
CA ALA A 139 -1.90 15.99 34.65
C ALA A 139 -3.35 16.10 34.12
N CYS A 140 -3.88 14.96 33.68
CA CYS A 140 -5.28 14.74 33.33
C CYS A 140 -6.04 14.16 34.52
N SER A 141 -7.37 14.30 34.55
CA SER A 141 -8.20 13.75 35.64
C SER A 141 -8.23 12.21 35.68
N ASP A 142 -7.89 11.54 34.57
CA ASP A 142 -7.88 10.08 34.44
C ASP A 142 -6.55 9.42 34.88
N GLY A 143 -5.65 10.20 35.49
CA GLY A 143 -4.34 9.73 35.95
C GLY A 143 -3.24 9.73 34.88
N PHE A 144 -3.58 9.98 33.61
CA PHE A 144 -2.58 10.17 32.56
C PHE A 144 -2.01 11.59 32.60
N HIS A 145 -0.88 11.76 31.93
CA HIS A 145 -0.31 13.04 31.59
C HIS A 145 -0.42 13.31 30.09
N PHE A 146 -0.60 14.57 29.73
CA PHE A 146 -0.64 14.99 28.33
C PHE A 146 0.15 16.28 28.09
N THR A 147 0.52 16.52 26.85
CA THR A 147 0.76 17.89 26.37
C THR A 147 0.08 18.07 25.03
N LEU A 148 -0.17 19.34 24.68
CA LEU A 148 -0.84 19.74 23.48
C LEU A 148 0.05 20.76 22.75
N PHE A 149 0.58 20.36 21.60
CA PHE A 149 1.28 21.24 20.67
C PHE A 149 0.25 21.95 19.79
N ALA A 150 0.27 23.29 19.79
CA ALA A 150 -0.54 24.08 18.88
C ALA A 150 -0.21 23.75 17.41
N PRO A 151 -1.17 23.89 16.48
CA PRO A 151 -0.96 23.56 15.08
C PRO A 151 0.21 24.35 14.50
N LEU A 152 1.08 23.64 13.78
CA LEU A 152 2.28 24.21 13.17
C LEU A 152 1.95 24.85 11.83
N THR A 153 2.90 25.63 11.30
CA THR A 153 2.83 26.11 9.92
C THR A 153 2.71 24.93 8.97
N VAL A 154 1.69 24.96 8.11
CA VAL A 154 1.43 23.90 7.13
C VAL A 154 2.56 23.89 6.09
N PRO A 155 3.24 22.74 5.88
CA PRO A 155 4.31 22.66 4.89
C PRO A 155 3.72 22.60 3.47
N LYS A 156 4.54 22.95 2.46
CA LYS A 156 4.17 22.83 1.03
C LYS A 156 4.23 21.39 0.53
N GLU A 157 5.10 20.59 1.11
CA GLU A 157 5.29 19.18 0.82
C GLU A 157 5.21 18.40 2.13
N ILE A 158 5.09 17.08 2.05
CA ILE A 158 5.13 16.22 3.22
C ILE A 158 6.45 16.42 3.98
N GLN A 159 6.37 16.80 5.26
CA GLN A 159 7.54 17.14 6.07
C GLN A 159 7.73 16.16 7.24
N PRO A 160 8.78 15.32 7.20
CA PRO A 160 9.16 14.49 8.34
C PRO A 160 9.66 15.33 9.51
N CYS A 161 9.26 14.97 10.72
CA CYS A 161 9.67 15.56 11.98
C CYS A 161 10.02 14.45 12.99
N THR A 162 10.70 14.82 14.07
CA THR A 162 11.06 13.90 15.16
C THR A 162 10.53 14.40 16.49
N LEU A 163 9.74 13.58 17.17
CA LEU A 163 9.31 13.81 18.55
C LEU A 163 10.32 13.18 19.51
N LYS A 164 11.01 14.01 20.29
CA LYS A 164 11.94 13.56 21.34
C LYS A 164 11.28 13.68 22.71
N LEU A 165 11.11 12.56 23.41
CA LEU A 165 10.54 12.52 24.76
C LEU A 165 11.62 12.27 25.82
N ALA A 166 11.44 12.88 26.98
CA ALA A 166 12.06 12.48 28.23
C ALA A 166 10.93 12.08 29.19
N VAL A 167 10.76 10.78 29.40
CA VAL A 167 9.68 10.19 30.22
C VAL A 167 10.23 9.89 31.61
N TYR A 168 9.51 10.30 32.65
CA TYR A 168 9.92 10.18 34.05
C TYR A 168 9.07 9.10 34.73
N SER A 169 9.41 7.83 34.47
CA SER A 169 8.69 6.68 35.05
C SER A 169 9.26 6.31 36.42
N PRO A 170 8.53 5.53 37.25
CA PRO A 170 9.06 5.00 38.50
C PRO A 170 10.34 4.13 38.34
N ALA A 171 10.53 3.54 37.15
CA ALA A 171 11.72 2.74 36.81
C ALA A 171 12.93 3.61 36.41
N GLY A 172 12.77 4.93 36.33
CA GLY A 172 13.80 5.88 35.94
C GLY A 172 13.44 6.72 34.71
N GLN A 173 14.35 7.60 34.36
CA GLN A 173 14.22 8.47 33.18
C GLN A 173 14.53 7.68 31.90
N ARG A 174 13.62 7.74 30.93
CA ARG A 174 13.81 7.18 29.59
C ARG A 174 13.78 8.27 28.54
N HIS A 175 14.62 8.13 27.52
CA HIS A 175 14.61 8.98 26.34
C HIS A 175 14.12 8.18 25.15
N GLU A 176 13.11 8.71 24.46
CA GLU A 176 12.52 8.07 23.29
C GLU A 176 12.52 9.07 22.13
N GLU A 177 12.70 8.56 20.92
CA GLU A 177 12.51 9.31 19.69
C GLU A 177 11.46 8.61 18.83
N ALA A 178 10.52 9.39 18.29
CA ALA A 178 9.44 8.87 17.47
C ALA A 178 9.25 9.73 16.21
N PRO A 179 8.92 9.12 15.06
CA PRO A 179 8.68 9.83 13.81
C PRO A 179 7.30 10.52 13.82
N ILE A 180 7.25 11.75 13.33
CA ILE A 180 6.02 12.53 13.09
C ILE A 180 6.02 12.99 11.64
N LEU A 181 4.85 13.04 11.00
CA LEU A 181 4.71 13.50 9.63
C LEU A 181 3.73 14.65 9.54
N LEU A 182 4.20 15.84 9.17
CA LEU A 182 3.32 16.97 8.88
C LEU A 182 2.85 16.87 7.44
N LEU A 183 1.53 16.92 7.25
CA LEU A 183 0.90 16.81 5.94
C LEU A 183 0.64 18.21 5.34
N PRO A 184 0.84 18.39 4.02
CA PRO A 184 0.48 19.62 3.34
C PRO A 184 -1.05 19.71 3.17
N TRP A 185 -1.52 20.82 2.60
CA TRP A 185 -2.89 20.87 2.13
C TRP A 185 -3.11 19.88 0.98
N PRO A 186 -4.32 19.28 0.84
CA PRO A 186 -4.57 18.31 -0.22
C PRO A 186 -4.33 18.82 -1.63
N GLN A 187 -4.62 20.11 -1.88
CA GLN A 187 -4.37 20.75 -3.18
C GLN A 187 -2.90 20.92 -3.53
N ASP A 188 -1.99 20.74 -2.56
CA ASP A 188 -0.53 20.82 -2.75
C ASP A 188 0.10 19.43 -2.91
N ALA A 189 -0.68 18.35 -2.77
CA ALA A 189 -0.20 16.99 -2.97
C ALA A 189 0.21 16.77 -4.44
N ARG A 190 1.47 16.39 -4.66
CA ARG A 190 2.07 16.19 -5.98
C ARG A 190 2.89 14.91 -6.00
N VAL A 191 3.04 14.34 -7.18
CA VAL A 191 3.87 13.16 -7.46
C VAL A 191 4.90 13.55 -8.52
N LYS A 192 6.13 13.06 -8.38
CA LYS A 192 7.22 13.41 -9.28
C LYS A 192 7.05 12.72 -10.62
N LYS A 193 7.04 13.50 -11.70
CA LYS A 193 7.12 12.98 -13.07
C LYS A 193 8.51 12.49 -13.41
N ILE A 194 9.54 13.23 -12.98
CA ILE A 194 10.94 12.98 -13.29
C ILE A 194 11.70 12.68 -12.00
N ILE A 195 12.35 11.53 -11.93
CA ILE A 195 13.21 11.12 -10.82
C ILE A 195 14.65 11.41 -11.24
N ARG A 196 15.29 12.37 -10.57
CA ARG A 196 16.65 12.81 -10.91
C ARG A 196 17.71 12.01 -10.15
N ARG A 197 18.95 12.08 -10.62
CA ARG A 197 20.13 11.39 -10.09
C ARG A 197 20.25 11.43 -8.56
N SER A 198 20.05 12.58 -7.94
CA SER A 198 20.17 12.74 -6.48
C SER A 198 19.24 11.80 -5.69
N GLU A 199 18.07 11.48 -6.25
CA GLU A 199 17.11 10.55 -5.65
C GLU A 199 17.40 9.10 -6.03
N LEU A 200 17.79 8.87 -7.28
CA LEU A 200 18.18 7.55 -7.80
C LEU A 200 19.37 6.95 -7.03
N LEU A 201 20.23 7.79 -6.43
CA LEU A 201 21.34 7.38 -5.58
C LEU A 201 20.93 7.04 -4.13
N GLN A 202 19.78 7.52 -3.67
CA GLN A 202 19.34 7.38 -2.27
C GLN A 202 18.27 6.30 -2.07
N LYS A 203 17.54 5.96 -3.13
CA LYS A 203 16.37 5.10 -3.07
C LYS A 203 16.36 4.10 -4.21
N ASP A 204 15.72 2.98 -3.94
CA ASP A 204 15.48 1.97 -4.93
C ASP A 204 14.13 2.18 -5.62
N PHE A 205 14.16 2.16 -6.94
CA PHE A 205 12.99 2.33 -7.77
C PHE A 205 12.86 1.18 -8.78
N LEU A 206 11.62 0.79 -9.03
CA LEU A 206 11.20 -0.22 -9.99
C LEU A 206 10.32 0.42 -11.06
N PHE A 207 10.50 -0.03 -12.30
CA PHE A 207 9.61 0.26 -13.41
C PHE A 207 8.77 -0.97 -13.73
N LEU A 208 7.46 -0.77 -13.89
CA LEU A 208 6.50 -1.79 -14.28
C LEU A 208 5.78 -1.36 -15.56
N ALA A 209 5.71 -2.27 -16.53
CA ALA A 209 4.93 -2.13 -17.74
C ALA A 209 4.22 -3.45 -18.06
N THR A 210 3.00 -3.38 -18.61
CA THR A 210 2.16 -4.55 -18.88
C THR A 210 1.61 -4.51 -20.31
N ASN A 211 1.16 -5.66 -20.83
CA ASN A 211 0.70 -5.82 -22.22
C ASN A 211 -0.81 -6.11 -22.36
N ASN A 212 -1.62 -5.90 -21.33
CA ASN A 212 -3.06 -6.17 -21.30
C ASN A 212 -3.46 -7.66 -21.51
N CYS A 213 -2.49 -8.56 -21.61
CA CYS A 213 -2.69 -10.01 -21.73
C CYS A 213 -2.11 -10.78 -20.54
N GLY A 214 -1.74 -10.11 -19.45
CA GLY A 214 -1.15 -10.72 -18.27
C GLY A 214 0.39 -10.74 -18.23
N GLY A 215 1.06 -10.47 -19.35
CA GLY A 215 2.52 -10.33 -19.41
C GLY A 215 3.03 -9.04 -18.77
N MET A 216 4.28 -9.05 -18.31
CA MET A 216 4.90 -7.91 -17.65
C MET A 216 6.37 -7.69 -18.05
N LEU A 217 6.77 -6.44 -17.96
CA LEU A 217 8.14 -5.98 -17.81
C LEU A 217 8.23 -5.39 -16.40
N ARG A 218 9.16 -5.91 -15.59
CA ARG A 218 9.40 -5.44 -14.22
C ARG A 218 10.90 -5.39 -13.99
N MET A 219 11.48 -4.21 -13.86
CA MET A 219 12.93 -4.08 -13.67
C MET A 219 13.31 -2.95 -12.70
N PRO A 220 14.44 -3.08 -11.98
CA PRO A 220 15.07 -1.93 -11.32
C PRO A 220 15.39 -0.82 -12.32
N ILE A 221 15.10 0.42 -11.94
CA ILE A 221 15.48 1.60 -12.74
C ILE A 221 17.01 1.76 -12.80
N SER A 222 17.72 1.26 -11.78
CA SER A 222 19.16 1.06 -11.86
C SER A 222 19.50 0.02 -12.93
N TRP A 223 19.85 0.49 -14.12
CA TRP A 223 20.09 -0.33 -15.30
C TRP A 223 21.11 -1.44 -15.02
N GLY A 224 20.80 -2.65 -15.49
CA GLY A 224 21.67 -3.80 -15.32
C GLY A 224 21.68 -4.44 -13.91
N LYS A 225 20.92 -3.91 -12.94
CA LYS A 225 20.80 -4.53 -11.61
C LYS A 225 19.64 -5.54 -11.56
N LEU A 226 19.82 -6.56 -10.71
CA LEU A 226 18.80 -7.54 -10.36
C LEU A 226 18.79 -7.64 -8.82
N LYS A 227 17.59 -7.67 -8.24
CA LYS A 227 17.33 -7.71 -6.80
C LYS A 227 16.40 -8.85 -6.40
N SER A 228 15.62 -9.35 -7.35
CA SER A 228 14.52 -10.29 -7.14
C SER A 228 14.41 -11.23 -8.33
N ARG A 229 14.02 -12.51 -8.14
CA ARG A 229 13.80 -13.45 -9.26
C ARG A 229 12.71 -13.01 -10.24
N TYR A 230 11.89 -12.06 -9.81
CA TYR A 230 10.81 -11.47 -10.60
C TYR A 230 11.26 -10.29 -11.46
N ASP A 231 12.54 -9.88 -11.39
CA ASP A 231 13.09 -8.87 -12.30
C ASP A 231 13.25 -9.49 -13.69
N ALA A 232 12.53 -8.94 -14.67
CA ALA A 232 12.55 -9.36 -16.06
C ALA A 232 12.21 -8.20 -16.99
N LEU A 233 12.97 -8.09 -18.09
CA LEU A 233 12.60 -7.24 -19.21
C LEU A 233 11.38 -7.81 -19.96
N LEU A 234 11.22 -9.14 -20.03
CA LEU A 234 10.02 -9.77 -20.59
C LEU A 234 9.70 -11.07 -19.83
N ALA A 235 8.61 -11.01 -19.07
CA ALA A 235 7.92 -12.16 -18.50
C ALA A 235 6.55 -12.31 -19.18
N ALA A 236 6.42 -13.30 -20.07
CA ALA A 236 5.29 -13.48 -20.95
C ALA A 236 4.13 -14.25 -20.31
N ASN A 237 2.91 -13.94 -20.75
CA ASN A 237 1.73 -14.77 -20.54
C ASN A 237 1.48 -15.57 -21.82
N LEU A 238 1.72 -16.88 -21.84
CA LEU A 238 1.76 -17.64 -23.09
C LEU A 238 0.37 -17.98 -23.63
N SER A 239 -0.62 -18.13 -22.74
CA SER A 239 -2.02 -18.29 -23.13
C SER A 239 -2.59 -17.04 -23.80
N PRO A 240 -3.21 -17.16 -24.99
CA PRO A 240 -3.92 -16.04 -25.62
C PRO A 240 -5.30 -15.79 -25.01
N GLU A 241 -5.84 -16.76 -24.24
CA GLU A 241 -7.23 -16.76 -23.77
C GLU A 241 -7.39 -16.27 -22.33
N TYR A 242 -6.36 -16.38 -21.49
CA TYR A 242 -6.46 -16.05 -20.08
C TYR A 242 -5.09 -15.79 -19.46
N PRO A 243 -5.05 -15.07 -18.32
CA PRO A 243 -3.82 -14.94 -17.55
C PRO A 243 -3.45 -16.26 -16.86
N GLU A 244 -2.16 -16.55 -16.84
CA GLU A 244 -1.52 -17.70 -16.23
C GLU A 244 -0.13 -17.32 -15.70
N ASN A 245 0.59 -18.31 -15.14
CA ASN A 245 1.94 -18.11 -14.65
C ASN A 245 2.85 -17.56 -15.73
N ARG A 246 3.58 -16.49 -15.38
CA ARG A 246 4.42 -15.78 -16.33
C ARG A 246 5.71 -16.55 -16.57
N TRP A 247 6.13 -16.58 -17.84
CA TRP A 247 7.35 -17.25 -18.26
C TRP A 247 8.44 -16.24 -18.59
N VAL A 248 9.58 -16.32 -17.89
CA VAL A 248 10.71 -15.39 -18.05
C VAL A 248 11.65 -15.94 -19.13
N MET A 249 11.84 -15.17 -20.20
CA MET A 249 12.88 -15.47 -21.20
C MET A 249 13.85 -14.32 -21.48
N PHE A 250 13.57 -13.10 -21.02
CA PHE A 250 14.50 -11.98 -21.14
C PHE A 250 14.59 -11.25 -19.80
N THR A 251 15.71 -11.43 -19.11
CA THR A 251 15.86 -11.05 -17.71
C THR A 251 16.44 -9.66 -17.58
N ARG A 252 17.58 -9.42 -18.24
CA ARG A 252 18.36 -8.19 -18.12
C ARG A 252 19.04 -7.85 -19.43
N CYS A 253 19.35 -6.57 -19.61
CA CYS A 253 20.22 -6.10 -20.68
C CYS A 253 21.38 -5.29 -20.11
N ARG A 254 22.61 -5.65 -20.45
CA ARG A 254 23.82 -4.87 -20.14
C ARG A 254 24.22 -4.07 -21.38
N ALA A 255 24.76 -2.87 -21.21
CA ALA A 255 25.08 -2.03 -22.35
C ALA A 255 26.33 -1.18 -22.13
N TRP A 256 27.07 -0.92 -23.20
CA TRP A 256 28.26 -0.09 -23.22
C TRP A 256 28.21 0.89 -24.39
N LEU A 257 28.80 2.06 -24.17
CA LEU A 257 29.17 2.99 -25.21
C LEU A 257 30.67 2.90 -25.44
N VAL A 258 31.08 2.78 -26.71
CA VAL A 258 32.48 2.75 -27.10
C VAL A 258 32.78 3.87 -28.11
N PHE A 259 33.82 4.66 -27.84
CA PHE A 259 34.32 5.70 -28.74
C PHE A 259 35.84 5.73 -28.72
N GLN A 260 36.49 5.56 -29.88
CA GLN A 260 37.97 5.59 -30.02
C GLN A 260 38.74 4.72 -29.00
N GLY A 261 38.20 3.55 -28.66
CA GLY A 261 38.81 2.63 -27.69
C GLY A 261 38.49 2.93 -26.22
N TYR A 262 37.88 4.08 -25.90
CA TYR A 262 37.27 4.32 -24.59
C TYR A 262 35.93 3.58 -24.52
N SER A 263 35.74 2.79 -23.46
CA SER A 263 34.51 2.01 -23.21
C SER A 263 33.91 2.44 -21.87
N GLN A 264 32.62 2.80 -21.89
CA GLN A 264 31.87 3.18 -20.72
C GLN A 264 30.63 2.31 -20.60
N GLU A 265 30.49 1.59 -19.48
CA GLU A 265 29.25 0.88 -19.16
C GLU A 265 28.12 1.89 -18.92
N ILE A 266 26.93 1.60 -19.47
CA ILE A 266 25.70 2.34 -19.20
C ILE A 266 25.10 1.78 -17.92
N ASN A 267 25.27 2.52 -16.83
CA ASN A 267 24.82 2.14 -15.50
C ASN A 267 24.37 3.37 -14.69
N SER A 268 24.05 3.17 -13.40
CA SER A 268 23.59 4.25 -12.52
C SER A 268 24.60 5.40 -12.36
N ASP A 269 25.89 5.19 -12.60
CA ASP A 269 26.90 6.25 -12.49
C ASP A 269 26.78 7.31 -13.60
N CYS A 270 26.21 6.93 -14.75
CA CYS A 270 25.93 7.85 -15.87
C CYS A 270 24.45 8.28 -15.94
N LEU A 271 23.58 7.70 -15.11
CA LEU A 271 22.14 7.97 -15.13
C LEU A 271 21.86 9.37 -14.56
N ASP A 272 21.24 10.21 -15.37
CA ASP A 272 20.85 11.58 -15.03
C ASP A 272 19.41 11.62 -14.50
N ALA A 273 18.48 10.99 -15.23
CA ALA A 273 17.07 10.99 -14.86
C ALA A 273 16.30 9.79 -15.41
N PHE A 274 15.21 9.46 -14.73
CA PHE A 274 14.21 8.49 -15.16
C PHE A 274 12.81 9.13 -15.20
N SER A 275 11.99 8.72 -16.17
CA SER A 275 10.56 9.04 -16.23
C SER A 275 9.77 7.90 -16.87
N GLN A 276 8.45 7.89 -16.71
CA GLN A 276 7.54 6.98 -17.39
C GLN A 276 6.32 7.71 -17.95
N ASP A 277 5.59 7.06 -18.85
CA ASP A 277 4.32 7.57 -19.38
C ASP A 277 3.15 6.58 -19.21
N HIS A 278 1.97 7.02 -19.69
CA HIS A 278 0.74 6.24 -19.63
C HIS A 278 0.67 5.08 -20.65
N ARG A 279 1.71 4.84 -21.47
CA ARG A 279 1.72 3.84 -22.53
C ARG A 279 2.63 2.65 -22.24
N SER A 280 2.85 2.30 -20.96
CA SER A 280 3.79 1.23 -20.59
C SER A 280 5.22 1.53 -21.08
N ARG A 281 5.64 2.81 -21.11
CA ARG A 281 6.99 3.22 -21.53
C ARG A 281 7.77 3.87 -20.40
N GLY A 282 9.03 3.45 -20.25
CA GLY A 282 10.02 4.04 -19.37
C GLY A 282 11.12 4.73 -20.17
N TYR A 283 11.65 5.82 -19.65
CA TYR A 283 12.67 6.66 -20.27
C TYR A 283 13.83 6.85 -19.31
N TRP A 284 15.02 6.46 -19.72
CA TRP A 284 16.26 6.68 -18.99
C TRP A 284 17.12 7.67 -19.75
N ARG A 285 17.47 8.80 -19.14
CA ARG A 285 18.42 9.76 -19.70
C ARG A 285 19.77 9.60 -19.05
N TYR A 286 20.80 9.44 -19.87
CA TYR A 286 22.18 9.30 -19.45
C TYR A 286 23.02 10.45 -19.96
N HIS A 287 23.98 10.82 -19.14
CA HIS A 287 25.11 11.67 -19.50
C HIS A 287 26.37 10.80 -19.45
N ILE A 288 26.88 10.39 -20.62
CA ILE A 288 27.92 9.37 -20.73
C ILE A 288 29.23 10.00 -21.20
N PRO A 289 30.32 9.94 -20.42
CA PRO A 289 31.62 10.44 -20.87
C PRO A 289 32.16 9.59 -22.04
N THR A 290 32.81 10.25 -23.01
CA THR A 290 33.44 9.58 -24.16
C THR A 290 34.96 9.74 -24.17
N GLY A 291 35.54 10.34 -23.12
CA GLY A 291 36.96 10.66 -23.02
C GLY A 291 37.29 12.07 -23.53
N GLN A 292 38.52 12.55 -23.29
CA GLN A 292 39.01 13.87 -23.72
C GLN A 292 38.18 15.08 -23.24
N GLY A 293 37.40 14.93 -22.17
CA GLY A 293 36.46 15.95 -21.72
C GLY A 293 35.18 16.05 -22.57
N GLU A 294 34.99 15.16 -23.56
CA GLU A 294 33.77 15.02 -24.34
C GLU A 294 32.79 14.04 -23.67
N HIS A 295 31.50 14.21 -23.95
CA HIS A 295 30.41 13.32 -23.52
C HIS A 295 29.29 13.25 -24.56
N VAL A 296 28.38 12.30 -24.39
CA VAL A 296 27.11 12.24 -25.12
C VAL A 296 25.92 12.21 -24.16
N THR A 297 24.78 12.72 -24.63
CA THR A 297 23.48 12.47 -24.01
C THR A 297 22.80 11.32 -24.74
N LEU A 298 22.42 10.27 -24.01
CA LEU A 298 21.74 9.10 -24.54
C LEU A 298 20.39 8.94 -23.84
N THR A 299 19.33 8.69 -24.60
CA THR A 299 18.05 8.25 -24.02
C THR A 299 17.78 6.81 -24.41
N ILE A 300 17.54 5.98 -23.41
CA ILE A 300 17.03 4.62 -23.58
C ILE A 300 15.54 4.64 -23.28
N THR A 301 14.71 4.26 -24.25
CA THR A 301 13.28 4.09 -24.07
C THR A 301 12.96 2.60 -24.06
N VAL A 302 12.23 2.13 -23.06
CA VAL A 302 11.78 0.74 -22.97
C VAL A 302 10.26 0.68 -22.95
N GLU A 303 9.68 -0.09 -23.88
CA GLU A 303 8.23 -0.24 -24.05
C GLU A 303 7.82 -1.70 -23.99
N MET A 304 6.76 -1.99 -23.23
CA MET A 304 6.01 -3.25 -23.34
C MET A 304 4.88 -3.08 -24.36
N LEU A 305 4.89 -3.86 -25.44
CA LEU A 305 3.93 -3.69 -26.53
C LEU A 305 2.54 -4.21 -26.13
N ALA A 306 1.52 -3.39 -26.35
CA ALA A 306 0.14 -3.76 -26.04
C ALA A 306 -0.31 -5.01 -26.83
N ASN A 307 -0.97 -5.93 -26.13
CA ASN A 307 -1.49 -7.21 -26.63
C ASN A 307 -0.42 -8.17 -27.21
N LYS A 308 0.86 -7.96 -26.88
CA LYS A 308 1.96 -8.81 -27.37
C LYS A 308 2.91 -9.15 -26.24
N ASN A 309 3.41 -10.38 -26.21
CA ASN A 309 4.54 -10.75 -25.36
C ASN A 309 5.85 -10.27 -25.99
N ALA A 310 6.00 -8.95 -26.08
CA ALA A 310 7.13 -8.33 -26.75
C ALA A 310 7.49 -6.98 -26.13
N VAL A 311 8.78 -6.67 -26.18
CA VAL A 311 9.36 -5.42 -25.70
C VAL A 311 10.26 -4.78 -26.75
N GLN A 312 10.38 -3.47 -26.66
CA GLN A 312 11.27 -2.67 -27.49
C GLN A 312 12.17 -1.79 -26.63
N LEU A 313 13.45 -1.79 -26.96
CA LEU A 313 14.46 -0.93 -26.35
C LEU A 313 15.02 -0.02 -27.45
N ASN A 314 14.68 1.25 -27.41
CA ASN A 314 15.19 2.27 -28.33
C ASN A 314 16.34 3.03 -27.67
N PHE A 315 17.46 3.15 -28.36
CA PHE A 315 18.62 3.92 -27.93
C PHE A 315 18.78 5.11 -28.87
N LEU A 316 18.53 6.32 -28.36
CA LEU A 316 18.69 7.58 -29.09
C LEU A 316 19.92 8.32 -28.58
N ARG A 317 20.87 8.60 -29.48
CA ARG A 317 21.92 9.59 -29.21
C ARG A 317 21.39 10.97 -29.57
N HIS A 318 21.29 11.86 -28.60
CA HIS A 318 20.86 13.24 -28.85
C HIS A 318 21.93 13.99 -29.66
N ALA A 319 21.48 14.97 -30.44
CA ALA A 319 22.39 15.88 -31.13
C ALA A 319 23.27 16.65 -30.13
N ALA A 320 24.48 16.99 -30.54
CA ALA A 320 25.41 17.82 -29.80
C ALA A 320 24.84 19.24 -29.60
N GLY A 321 24.03 19.74 -30.54
CA GLY A 321 23.31 21.01 -30.40
C GLY A 321 24.20 22.24 -30.20
N GLY A 322 25.52 22.13 -30.49
CA GLY A 322 26.50 23.17 -30.22
C GLY A 322 26.89 23.35 -28.75
N GLU A 323 26.45 22.46 -27.84
CA GLU A 323 26.81 22.53 -26.42
C GLU A 323 28.30 22.19 -26.19
N PRO A 324 29.05 23.01 -25.43
CA PRO A 324 30.44 22.73 -25.11
C PRO A 324 30.62 21.36 -24.43
N GLY A 325 31.60 20.59 -24.91
CA GLY A 325 31.91 19.26 -24.37
C GLY A 325 31.01 18.14 -24.88
N ARG A 326 29.98 18.40 -25.71
CA ARG A 326 29.27 17.31 -26.39
C ARG A 326 30.04 16.82 -27.62
N LEU A 327 30.11 15.51 -27.77
CA LEU A 327 30.75 14.87 -28.93
C LEU A 327 29.99 15.23 -30.22
N ALA A 328 30.71 15.77 -31.20
CA ALA A 328 30.16 16.22 -32.48
C ALA A 328 29.30 15.14 -33.19
N ASP A 329 28.22 15.57 -33.83
CA ASP A 329 27.21 14.68 -34.42
C ASP A 329 27.78 13.74 -35.48
N SER A 330 28.74 14.21 -36.28
CA SER A 330 29.41 13.44 -37.33
C SER A 330 30.41 12.39 -36.83
N LYS A 331 30.76 12.38 -35.52
CA LYS A 331 31.66 11.38 -34.93
C LYS A 331 30.81 10.22 -34.42
N PRO A 332 30.77 9.04 -35.07
CA PRO A 332 29.93 7.93 -34.60
C PRO A 332 30.46 7.31 -33.31
N ILE A 333 29.55 6.91 -32.43
CA ILE A 333 29.82 6.03 -31.29
C ILE A 333 29.38 4.60 -31.63
N THR A 334 29.93 3.61 -30.94
CA THR A 334 29.42 2.23 -30.97
C THR A 334 28.61 1.98 -29.71
N ILE A 335 27.36 1.55 -29.85
CA ILE A 335 26.56 1.00 -28.76
C ILE A 335 26.66 -0.52 -28.80
N ILE A 336 27.05 -1.12 -27.68
CA ILE A 336 27.10 -2.58 -27.48
C ILE A 336 26.00 -2.95 -26.49
N VAL A 337 25.14 -3.89 -26.85
CA VAL A 337 23.97 -4.30 -26.05
C VAL A 337 23.98 -5.81 -25.88
N ARG A 338 24.09 -6.29 -24.64
CA ARG A 338 24.24 -7.71 -24.31
C ARG A 338 23.07 -8.21 -23.47
N PRO A 339 22.15 -9.02 -24.03
CA PRO A 339 21.04 -9.58 -23.29
C PRO A 339 21.46 -10.77 -22.43
N ASP A 340 20.86 -10.87 -21.24
CA ASP A 340 20.86 -12.06 -20.41
C ASP A 340 19.44 -12.67 -20.45
N ILE A 341 19.36 -13.95 -20.81
CA ILE A 341 18.14 -14.71 -21.04
C ILE A 341 18.03 -15.90 -20.08
N GLU A 342 16.81 -16.37 -19.90
CA GLU A 342 16.47 -17.56 -19.09
C GLU A 342 15.37 -18.37 -19.81
N ASN A 343 14.98 -19.51 -19.24
CA ASN A 343 13.77 -20.25 -19.64
C ASN A 343 13.16 -20.85 -18.36
N ARG A 344 12.28 -20.10 -17.70
CA ARG A 344 11.72 -20.53 -16.41
C ARG A 344 10.37 -19.88 -16.09
N SER A 345 9.64 -20.53 -15.19
CA SER A 345 8.59 -19.86 -14.44
C SER A 345 9.19 -18.71 -13.62
N PHE A 346 8.47 -17.60 -13.55
CA PHE A 346 8.77 -16.46 -12.69
C PHE A 346 8.91 -16.80 -11.18
N HIS A 347 8.36 -17.93 -10.72
CA HIS A 347 8.55 -18.41 -9.33
C HIS A 347 9.88 -19.15 -9.10
N ASP A 348 10.52 -19.63 -10.16
CA ASP A 348 11.73 -20.44 -10.09
C ASP A 348 13.00 -19.61 -10.30
N THR A 349 14.15 -20.24 -10.10
CA THR A 349 15.47 -19.71 -10.43
C THR A 349 16.21 -20.66 -11.36
N THR A 350 16.90 -20.14 -12.37
CA THR A 350 17.76 -20.96 -13.21
C THR A 350 19.02 -21.38 -12.44
N LYS A 351 19.38 -22.66 -12.57
CA LYS A 351 20.62 -23.26 -12.08
C LYS A 351 21.33 -23.94 -13.25
N ALA A 352 22.45 -23.39 -13.70
CA ALA A 352 23.16 -23.80 -14.91
C ALA A 352 23.53 -25.29 -14.88
N TYR A 353 24.03 -25.76 -13.74
CA TYR A 353 24.49 -27.14 -13.51
C TYR A 353 23.38 -28.21 -13.62
N LYS A 354 22.09 -27.81 -13.65
CA LYS A 354 20.96 -28.75 -13.80
C LYS A 354 20.71 -29.20 -15.26
N GLY A 355 21.56 -28.80 -16.20
CA GLY A 355 21.42 -29.11 -17.62
C GLY A 355 21.47 -27.90 -18.57
N PRO A 356 20.90 -26.72 -18.24
CA PRO A 356 20.90 -25.56 -19.12
C PRO A 356 22.26 -25.18 -19.71
N GLU A 357 23.33 -25.33 -18.91
CA GLU A 357 24.71 -25.01 -19.31
C GLU A 357 25.14 -25.71 -20.60
N GLN A 358 24.71 -26.95 -20.80
CA GLN A 358 25.03 -27.75 -21.99
C GLN A 358 23.96 -27.62 -23.07
N GLN A 359 22.68 -27.51 -22.67
CA GLN A 359 21.55 -27.55 -23.59
C GLN A 359 21.33 -26.23 -24.34
N TRP A 360 21.36 -25.09 -23.64
CA TRP A 360 20.91 -23.82 -24.21
C TRP A 360 21.79 -23.26 -25.33
N PRO A 361 23.13 -23.41 -25.32
CA PRO A 361 23.96 -22.98 -26.45
C PRO A 361 23.56 -23.65 -27.78
N GLU A 362 23.15 -24.92 -27.75
CA GLU A 362 22.72 -25.68 -28.94
C GLU A 362 21.30 -25.31 -29.40
N MET A 363 20.50 -24.73 -28.51
CA MET A 363 19.13 -24.28 -28.77
C MET A 363 19.04 -22.85 -29.32
N MET A 364 20.20 -22.25 -29.64
CA MET A 364 20.31 -20.92 -30.20
C MET A 364 20.64 -20.97 -31.70
N THR A 365 19.90 -20.20 -32.50
CA THR A 365 20.21 -19.96 -33.91
C THR A 365 20.53 -18.48 -34.12
N ALA A 366 21.80 -18.17 -34.38
CA ALA A 366 22.24 -16.81 -34.69
C ALA A 366 21.82 -16.38 -36.11
N LYS A 367 21.56 -15.08 -36.27
CA LYS A 367 21.32 -14.37 -37.52
C LYS A 367 22.24 -13.16 -37.55
N SER A 368 22.44 -12.55 -38.72
CA SER A 368 23.30 -11.35 -38.83
C SER A 368 22.85 -10.19 -37.96
N ASN A 369 21.54 -10.00 -37.76
CA ASN A 369 20.95 -8.91 -36.98
C ASN A 369 20.18 -9.38 -35.73
N GLY A 370 20.41 -10.60 -35.25
CA GLY A 370 19.70 -11.13 -34.09
C GLY A 370 19.87 -12.62 -33.85
N PHE A 371 18.98 -13.21 -33.06
CA PHE A 371 18.98 -14.64 -32.80
C PHE A 371 17.58 -15.17 -32.49
N ASN A 372 17.42 -16.48 -32.63
CA ASN A 372 16.30 -17.22 -32.06
C ASN A 372 16.83 -18.11 -30.94
N PHE A 373 16.09 -18.21 -29.84
CA PHE A 373 16.33 -19.14 -28.76
C PHE A 373 15.09 -20.00 -28.54
N ARG A 374 15.23 -21.32 -28.72
CA ARG A 374 14.13 -22.28 -28.66
C ARG A 374 14.51 -23.47 -27.79
N PRO A 375 14.47 -23.33 -26.45
CA PRO A 375 14.88 -24.38 -25.52
C PRO A 375 13.94 -25.60 -25.52
N ASP A 376 12.70 -25.42 -25.98
CA ASP A 376 11.69 -26.48 -26.11
C ASP A 376 10.63 -26.09 -27.17
N GLU A 377 9.61 -26.94 -27.35
CA GLU A 377 8.58 -26.74 -28.37
C GLU A 377 7.65 -25.56 -28.10
N HIS A 378 7.45 -25.19 -26.82
CA HIS A 378 6.48 -24.20 -26.36
C HIS A 378 7.05 -22.80 -26.22
N HIS A 379 8.37 -22.69 -26.02
CA HIS A 379 9.05 -21.44 -25.74
C HIS A 379 9.98 -21.04 -26.88
N HIS A 380 9.72 -19.87 -27.47
CA HIS A 380 10.51 -19.32 -28.56
C HIS A 380 10.72 -17.83 -28.37
N LEU A 381 11.93 -17.45 -27.96
CA LEU A 381 12.37 -16.07 -27.88
C LEU A 381 13.03 -15.67 -29.20
N GLN A 382 12.57 -14.55 -29.77
CA GLN A 382 13.18 -13.92 -30.94
C GLN A 382 13.69 -12.54 -30.55
N MET A 383 14.94 -12.24 -30.86
CA MET A 383 15.53 -10.91 -30.66
C MET A 383 16.17 -10.41 -31.95
N GLY A 384 16.06 -9.11 -32.20
CA GLY A 384 16.67 -8.48 -33.38
C GLY A 384 16.86 -6.98 -33.23
N ILE A 385 17.80 -6.43 -34.01
CA ILE A 385 18.13 -5.00 -34.04
C ILE A 385 17.76 -4.37 -35.40
N THR A 386 17.31 -3.11 -35.39
CA THR A 386 16.96 -2.37 -36.62
C THR A 386 18.16 -2.10 -37.52
N ARG A 387 19.30 -1.74 -36.93
CA ARG A 387 20.55 -1.42 -37.63
C ARG A 387 21.73 -1.83 -36.76
N GLY A 388 22.68 -2.55 -37.33
CA GLY A 388 23.81 -3.16 -36.63
C GLY A 388 23.86 -4.67 -36.87
N GLU A 389 24.63 -5.37 -36.06
CA GLU A 389 24.79 -6.81 -36.15
C GLU A 389 24.74 -7.48 -34.78
N PHE A 390 24.45 -8.77 -34.78
CA PHE A 390 24.55 -9.65 -33.62
C PHE A 390 25.82 -10.51 -33.73
N VAL A 391 26.64 -10.49 -32.68
CA VAL A 391 27.86 -11.27 -32.57
C VAL A 391 27.59 -12.44 -31.60
N PRO A 392 27.58 -13.70 -32.07
CA PRO A 392 27.37 -14.86 -31.23
C PRO A 392 28.63 -15.12 -30.39
N GLU A 393 28.53 -14.89 -29.09
CA GLU A 393 29.61 -15.08 -28.14
C GLU A 393 28.99 -15.52 -26.81
N PRO A 394 28.56 -16.79 -26.68
CA PRO A 394 27.78 -17.25 -25.53
C PRO A 394 28.62 -17.23 -24.24
N GLU A 395 28.01 -16.79 -23.13
CA GLU A 395 28.63 -16.82 -21.81
C GLU A 395 27.60 -17.10 -20.70
N TRP A 396 28.08 -17.58 -19.55
CA TRP A 396 27.28 -17.79 -18.34
C TRP A 396 27.73 -16.87 -17.21
N TYR A 397 26.76 -16.31 -16.47
CA TYR A 397 26.99 -15.67 -15.18
C TYR A 397 26.45 -16.57 -14.08
N TYR A 398 27.33 -17.02 -13.20
CA TYR A 398 26.97 -17.87 -12.08
C TYR A 398 26.73 -17.06 -10.81
N MET A 399 25.88 -17.59 -9.93
CA MET A 399 25.69 -17.07 -8.57
C MET A 399 25.31 -15.59 -8.52
N VAL A 400 24.46 -15.14 -9.45
CA VAL A 400 23.86 -13.81 -9.42
C VAL A 400 22.94 -13.73 -8.20
N HIS A 401 23.38 -12.96 -7.20
CA HIS A 401 22.72 -12.82 -5.92
C HIS A 401 21.55 -11.81 -5.95
N ARG A 402 20.44 -12.15 -5.28
CA ARG A 402 19.17 -11.40 -5.26
C ARG A 402 18.75 -11.10 -3.83
N ALA A 403 19.11 -9.92 -3.34
CA ALA A 403 18.92 -9.52 -1.94
C ALA A 403 17.45 -9.57 -1.45
N MET A 404 16.46 -9.30 -2.32
CA MET A 404 15.04 -9.38 -1.91
C MET A 404 14.56 -10.82 -1.72
N ASP A 405 15.16 -11.78 -2.41
CA ASP A 405 14.82 -13.19 -2.24
C ASP A 405 15.43 -13.72 -0.93
N GLU A 406 16.64 -13.30 -0.58
CA GLU A 406 17.28 -13.60 0.71
C GLU A 406 16.46 -13.06 1.89
N GLU A 407 16.00 -11.80 1.81
CA GLU A 407 15.16 -11.18 2.84
C GLU A 407 13.85 -11.95 3.09
N ARG A 408 13.32 -12.59 2.04
CA ARG A 408 12.11 -13.42 2.08
C ARG A 408 12.38 -14.87 2.51
N GLY A 409 13.64 -15.22 2.78
CA GLY A 409 14.04 -16.58 3.15
C GLY A 409 14.08 -17.57 1.97
N LEU A 410 14.14 -17.09 0.73
CA LEU A 410 14.21 -17.90 -0.49
C LEU A 410 15.67 -18.08 -0.95
N ASP A 411 15.93 -19.07 -1.82
CA ASP A 411 17.25 -19.21 -2.47
C ASP A 411 17.57 -17.94 -3.29
N PRO A 412 18.61 -17.17 -2.91
CA PRO A 412 18.85 -15.86 -3.51
C PRO A 412 19.78 -15.92 -4.72
N ASN A 413 20.39 -17.07 -5.05
CA ASN A 413 21.40 -17.17 -6.09
C ASN A 413 20.82 -17.79 -7.36
N SER A 414 21.09 -17.22 -8.53
CA SER A 414 20.65 -17.78 -9.82
C SER A 414 21.74 -17.63 -10.88
N ASP A 415 21.65 -18.43 -11.93
CA ASP A 415 22.59 -18.36 -13.06
C ASP A 415 21.88 -17.80 -14.31
N LEU A 416 22.58 -17.00 -15.11
CA LEU A 416 22.07 -16.36 -16.32
C LEU A 416 22.89 -16.75 -17.54
N PHE A 417 22.20 -16.97 -18.66
CA PHE A 417 22.86 -17.24 -19.95
C PHE A 417 22.78 -16.01 -20.84
N SER A 418 23.88 -15.66 -21.51
CA SER A 418 23.91 -14.57 -22.47
C SER A 418 24.40 -15.10 -23.83
N PRO A 419 23.57 -15.07 -24.89
CA PRO A 419 23.91 -15.69 -26.18
C PRO A 419 25.03 -14.98 -26.97
N GLY A 420 25.34 -13.73 -26.63
CA GLY A 420 26.17 -12.84 -27.43
C GLY A 420 25.74 -11.39 -27.25
N PHE A 421 26.18 -10.50 -28.12
CA PHE A 421 25.85 -9.07 -28.04
C PHE A 421 25.49 -8.47 -29.40
N PHE A 422 24.69 -7.42 -29.36
CA PHE A 422 24.41 -6.56 -30.50
C PHE A 422 25.41 -5.41 -30.52
N ARG A 423 25.87 -5.00 -31.72
CA ARG A 423 26.68 -3.79 -31.90
C ARG A 423 26.15 -2.94 -33.04
N ALA A 424 26.12 -1.63 -32.85
CA ALA A 424 25.70 -0.69 -33.87
C ALA A 424 26.39 0.66 -33.74
N LEU A 425 26.57 1.35 -34.87
CA LEU A 425 27.08 2.71 -34.93
C LEU A 425 25.93 3.74 -34.86
N LEU A 426 26.14 4.79 -34.08
CA LEU A 426 25.21 5.92 -33.92
C LEU A 426 25.92 7.26 -34.03
N GLU A 427 25.54 8.04 -35.03
CA GLU A 427 25.82 9.48 -35.13
C GLU A 427 24.84 10.29 -34.26
N GLY A 428 25.06 11.60 -34.18
CA GLY A 428 24.16 12.50 -33.46
C GLY A 428 22.76 12.51 -34.08
N ASN A 429 21.72 12.48 -33.22
CA ASN A 429 20.31 12.41 -33.60
C ASN A 429 19.86 11.10 -34.27
N GLU A 430 20.70 10.06 -34.23
CA GLU A 430 20.34 8.73 -34.70
C GLU A 430 19.85 7.84 -33.56
N GLU A 431 19.07 6.82 -33.94
CA GLU A 431 18.52 5.84 -33.01
C GLU A 431 18.63 4.41 -33.56
N ILE A 432 18.72 3.45 -32.64
CA ILE A 432 18.58 2.01 -32.93
C ILE A 432 17.48 1.43 -32.05
N THR A 433 16.80 0.39 -32.51
CA THR A 433 15.81 -0.32 -31.71
C THR A 433 16.16 -1.80 -31.66
N LEU A 434 16.25 -2.33 -30.45
CA LEU A 434 16.27 -3.77 -30.17
C LEU A 434 14.83 -4.20 -29.86
N SER A 435 14.35 -5.24 -30.53
CA SER A 435 13.05 -5.85 -30.26
C SER A 435 13.24 -7.27 -29.74
N ALA A 436 12.47 -7.65 -28.73
CA ALA A 436 12.40 -9.01 -28.22
C ALA A 436 10.93 -9.47 -28.14
N GLY A 437 10.63 -10.71 -28.52
CA GLY A 437 9.29 -11.26 -28.43
C GLY A 437 9.29 -12.75 -28.16
N ILE A 438 8.31 -13.21 -27.37
CA ILE A 438 8.09 -14.62 -27.07
C ILE A 438 6.84 -15.09 -27.82
N LYS A 439 7.00 -16.15 -28.63
CA LYS A 439 5.89 -16.76 -29.38
C LYS A 439 5.37 -18.00 -28.65
N PRO A 440 4.04 -18.26 -28.68
CA PRO A 440 3.51 -19.58 -28.39
C PRO A 440 3.97 -20.56 -29.49
N GLY A 441 4.33 -21.78 -29.10
CA GLY A 441 4.97 -22.80 -29.96
C GLY A 441 4.29 -23.18 -31.28
N ASN A 442 3.05 -22.72 -31.57
CA ASN A 442 2.24 -23.12 -32.72
C ASN A 442 2.08 -22.05 -33.83
N GLU A 443 2.69 -20.87 -33.71
CA GLU A 443 2.59 -19.85 -34.76
C GLU A 443 3.67 -19.98 -35.84
N SER A 444 3.27 -20.47 -37.02
CA SER A 444 4.14 -20.69 -38.19
C SER A 444 4.49 -19.43 -38.99
N GLN A 445 4.05 -18.23 -38.60
CA GLN A 445 4.33 -17.01 -39.36
C GLN A 445 5.68 -16.35 -38.96
N PRO A 446 6.54 -16.03 -39.95
CA PRO A 446 7.71 -15.20 -39.73
C PRO A 446 7.25 -13.76 -39.59
N ALA A 447 7.00 -13.33 -38.37
CA ALA A 447 7.07 -11.93 -38.03
C ALA A 447 8.14 -11.78 -36.96
N THR A 448 9.32 -11.30 -37.35
CA THR A 448 9.98 -10.27 -36.53
C THR A 448 8.85 -9.33 -36.09
N PRO A 449 8.69 -8.99 -34.79
CA PRO A 449 7.68 -8.00 -34.42
C PRO A 449 7.86 -6.82 -35.39
N PRO A 450 6.81 -6.45 -36.17
CA PRO A 450 6.96 -5.40 -37.16
C PRO A 450 7.55 -4.21 -36.43
N ILE A 451 8.73 -3.75 -36.87
CA ILE A 451 9.36 -2.55 -36.33
C ILE A 451 8.33 -1.45 -36.57
N PRO A 452 7.63 -0.96 -35.53
CA PRO A 452 6.63 0.08 -35.71
C PRO A 452 7.35 1.34 -36.21
N PRO A 453 6.62 2.27 -36.85
CA PRO A 453 7.17 3.58 -37.15
C PRO A 453 7.76 4.18 -35.86
N ARG A 454 8.94 4.79 -36.01
CA ARG A 454 9.74 5.52 -35.01
C ARG A 454 8.99 5.74 -33.69
N LEU A 455 9.43 5.12 -32.60
CA LEU A 455 8.95 5.49 -31.27
C LEU A 455 9.07 7.02 -31.17
N ALA A 456 8.03 7.71 -30.71
CA ALA A 456 8.18 9.12 -30.34
C ALA A 456 9.18 9.19 -29.18
N THR A 457 10.46 9.40 -29.50
CA THR A 457 11.62 9.40 -28.59
C THR A 457 11.75 10.72 -27.84
N SER A 458 10.97 11.74 -28.21
CA SER A 458 10.92 13.03 -27.52
C SER A 458 10.00 12.95 -26.29
N PHE A 459 10.52 12.40 -25.19
CA PHE A 459 9.99 12.76 -23.88
C PHE A 459 10.44 14.18 -23.54
N GLU A 460 9.50 15.06 -23.19
CA GLU A 460 9.82 16.42 -22.77
C GLU A 460 10.36 16.42 -21.34
N TRP A 461 11.68 16.57 -21.22
CA TRP A 461 12.38 16.62 -19.94
C TRP A 461 12.49 18.03 -19.34
N GLU A 462 12.21 19.07 -20.13
CA GLU A 462 12.42 20.48 -19.77
C GLU A 462 11.25 21.07 -18.95
N ASN A 463 10.09 20.40 -18.96
CA ASN A 463 8.96 20.76 -18.12
C ASN A 463 9.03 20.01 -16.78
N ASP A 464 9.37 20.71 -15.69
CA ASP A 464 9.19 20.24 -14.29
C ASP A 464 7.68 20.17 -13.94
N ALA A 465 6.91 19.41 -14.73
CA ALA A 465 5.49 19.22 -14.54
C ALA A 465 5.29 18.10 -13.52
N TRP A 466 5.13 18.48 -12.25
CA TRP A 466 4.55 17.62 -11.23
C TRP A 466 3.20 17.08 -11.69
N LEU A 467 2.90 15.82 -11.36
CA LEU A 467 1.60 15.22 -11.64
C LEU A 467 0.71 15.30 -10.41
N THR A 468 -0.60 15.34 -10.63
CA THR A 468 -1.54 15.12 -9.53
C THR A 468 -1.57 13.63 -9.18
N PRO A 469 -1.77 13.27 -7.90
CA PRO A 469 -1.82 11.86 -7.48
C PRO A 469 -2.95 11.07 -8.17
N LEU A 470 -4.05 11.75 -8.50
CA LEU A 470 -5.18 11.15 -9.23
C LEU A 470 -4.79 10.75 -10.66
N GLU A 471 -4.15 11.64 -11.41
CA GLU A 471 -3.68 11.33 -12.77
C GLU A 471 -2.73 10.12 -12.79
N VAL A 472 -1.82 10.03 -11.80
CA VAL A 472 -0.89 8.91 -11.69
C VAL A 472 -1.62 7.59 -11.50
N LEU A 473 -2.56 7.54 -10.55
CA LEU A 473 -3.25 6.29 -10.23
C LEU A 473 -4.36 5.90 -11.20
N GLN A 474 -5.01 6.86 -11.86
CA GLN A 474 -5.92 6.56 -12.98
C GLN A 474 -5.19 5.84 -14.12
N ASN A 475 -3.97 6.29 -14.44
CA ASN A 475 -3.10 5.62 -15.42
C ASN A 475 -2.62 4.24 -14.91
N ALA A 476 -2.37 4.10 -13.61
CA ALA A 476 -1.95 2.84 -13.02
C ALA A 476 -3.06 1.77 -13.09
N MET A 477 -4.33 2.13 -12.95
CA MET A 477 -5.45 1.19 -13.00
C MET A 477 -5.47 0.37 -14.31
N ASP A 478 -5.11 0.98 -15.44
CA ASP A 478 -5.11 0.29 -16.74
C ASP A 478 -4.11 -0.87 -16.81
N ARG A 479 -3.10 -0.88 -15.92
CA ARG A 479 -2.07 -1.93 -15.89
C ARG A 479 -2.59 -3.28 -15.40
N TYR A 480 -3.66 -3.27 -14.62
CA TYR A 480 -4.19 -4.46 -13.97
C TYR A 480 -5.31 -5.14 -14.77
N VAL A 481 -5.96 -4.40 -15.68
CA VAL A 481 -7.07 -4.91 -16.49
C VAL A 481 -6.52 -5.73 -17.66
N VAL A 482 -6.86 -7.01 -17.72
CA VAL A 482 -6.37 -7.93 -18.75
C VAL A 482 -7.50 -8.71 -19.42
N LYS A 483 -7.24 -9.20 -20.63
CA LYS A 483 -8.20 -10.00 -21.40
C LYS A 483 -8.38 -11.39 -20.79
N ARG A 484 -9.62 -11.87 -20.84
CA ARG A 484 -9.99 -13.26 -20.53
C ARG A 484 -11.09 -13.71 -21.50
N GLY A 485 -10.70 -14.35 -22.59
CA GLY A 485 -11.54 -14.60 -23.75
C GLY A 485 -12.14 -13.30 -24.30
N TYR A 486 -13.47 -13.26 -24.42
CA TYR A 486 -14.22 -12.07 -24.84
C TYR A 486 -14.55 -11.10 -23.69
N LEU A 487 -14.20 -11.45 -22.45
CA LEU A 487 -14.41 -10.64 -21.25
C LEU A 487 -13.08 -10.07 -20.74
N LYS A 488 -13.12 -9.49 -19.54
CA LYS A 488 -11.97 -8.92 -18.85
C LYS A 488 -11.87 -9.49 -17.43
N THR A 489 -10.66 -9.50 -16.92
CA THR A 489 -10.32 -9.84 -15.53
C THR A 489 -9.26 -8.86 -15.03
N VAL A 490 -8.86 -9.01 -13.77
CA VAL A 490 -7.90 -8.14 -13.10
C VAL A 490 -6.77 -8.98 -12.55
N ILE A 491 -5.54 -8.64 -12.91
CA ILE A 491 -4.36 -9.12 -12.20
C ILE A 491 -4.33 -8.42 -10.84
N ALA A 492 -4.48 -9.17 -9.76
CA ALA A 492 -4.60 -8.62 -8.42
C ALA A 492 -3.34 -7.84 -7.98
N GLY A 493 -2.16 -8.27 -8.45
CA GLY A 493 -0.89 -7.69 -8.09
C GLY A 493 0.29 -8.17 -8.90
N TYR A 494 1.21 -7.25 -9.17
CA TYR A 494 2.50 -7.59 -9.74
C TYR A 494 3.59 -7.60 -8.66
N PRO A 495 4.50 -8.59 -8.68
CA PRO A 495 4.68 -9.58 -9.74
C PRO A 495 3.90 -10.89 -9.60
N TRP A 496 3.33 -11.20 -8.43
CA TRP A 496 2.97 -12.58 -8.07
C TRP A 496 1.59 -13.03 -8.50
N PHE A 497 0.59 -12.19 -8.37
CA PHE A 497 -0.79 -12.64 -8.40
C PHE A 497 -1.33 -12.73 -9.83
N LEU A 498 -2.43 -13.49 -9.94
CA LEU A 498 -3.26 -13.65 -11.14
C LEU A 498 -4.66 -13.11 -10.84
N ASP A 499 -5.69 -13.81 -11.30
CA ASP A 499 -7.10 -13.48 -11.09
C ASP A 499 -7.53 -13.86 -9.67
N TRP A 500 -7.66 -12.89 -8.77
CA TRP A 500 -8.24 -13.09 -7.44
C TRP A 500 -9.62 -12.45 -7.38
N GLY A 501 -10.65 -13.23 -7.06
CA GLY A 501 -12.04 -12.81 -7.14
C GLY A 501 -12.40 -11.68 -6.21
N ARG A 502 -11.94 -11.74 -4.95
CA ARG A 502 -12.09 -10.65 -3.99
C ARG A 502 -11.47 -9.35 -4.53
N ASP A 503 -10.21 -9.41 -4.91
CA ASP A 503 -9.41 -8.25 -5.35
C ASP A 503 -9.97 -7.65 -6.63
N ALA A 504 -10.38 -8.48 -7.60
CA ALA A 504 -10.97 -8.01 -8.85
C ALA A 504 -12.32 -7.31 -8.63
N LEU A 505 -13.16 -7.81 -7.71
CA LEU A 505 -14.45 -7.20 -7.40
C LEU A 505 -14.29 -5.88 -6.62
N ILE A 506 -13.31 -5.79 -5.72
CA ILE A 506 -12.94 -4.53 -5.06
C ILE A 506 -12.34 -3.55 -6.10
N PHE A 507 -11.47 -4.03 -6.99
CA PHE A 507 -10.86 -3.22 -8.05
C PHE A 507 -11.90 -2.62 -9.00
N THR A 508 -12.95 -3.38 -9.29
CA THR A 508 -14.05 -2.94 -10.16
C THR A 508 -14.70 -1.64 -9.65
N ARG A 509 -14.70 -1.40 -8.34
CA ARG A 509 -15.27 -0.17 -7.76
C ARG A 509 -14.49 1.10 -8.15
N GLY A 510 -13.18 1.00 -8.28
CA GLY A 510 -12.32 2.07 -8.80
C GLY A 510 -12.57 2.35 -10.28
N LEU A 511 -12.73 1.30 -11.10
CA LEU A 511 -13.14 1.44 -12.50
C LEU A 511 -14.47 2.19 -12.62
N ILE A 512 -15.44 1.84 -11.78
CA ILE A 512 -16.77 2.47 -11.78
C ILE A 512 -16.67 3.97 -11.41
N ALA A 513 -15.91 4.30 -10.37
CA ALA A 513 -15.71 5.68 -9.94
C ALA A 513 -14.96 6.52 -11.00
N ASP A 514 -14.08 5.90 -11.77
CA ASP A 514 -13.36 6.50 -12.89
C ASP A 514 -14.13 6.44 -14.22
N HIS A 515 -15.43 6.13 -14.17
CA HIS A 515 -16.33 6.03 -15.33
C HIS A 515 -15.91 5.01 -16.41
N LYS A 516 -15.05 4.04 -16.07
CA LYS A 516 -14.68 2.90 -16.92
C LYS A 516 -15.70 1.75 -16.77
N THR A 517 -17.00 2.09 -16.92
CA THR A 517 -18.11 1.19 -16.59
C THR A 517 -18.21 -0.01 -17.52
N GLU A 518 -17.82 0.10 -18.79
CA GLU A 518 -17.82 -1.04 -19.72
C GLU A 518 -16.83 -2.13 -19.27
N ASP A 519 -15.61 -1.72 -18.89
CA ASP A 519 -14.62 -2.66 -18.35
C ASP A 519 -15.09 -3.29 -17.04
N ALA A 520 -15.73 -2.50 -16.17
CA ALA A 520 -16.35 -3.00 -14.95
C ALA A 520 -17.44 -4.05 -15.22
N ARG A 521 -18.32 -3.84 -16.22
CA ARG A 521 -19.34 -4.82 -16.63
C ARG A 521 -18.71 -6.11 -17.13
N LEU A 522 -17.65 -6.02 -17.95
CA LEU A 522 -16.96 -7.20 -18.47
C LEU A 522 -16.33 -8.03 -17.34
N VAL A 523 -15.75 -7.38 -16.33
CA VAL A 523 -15.23 -8.05 -15.11
C VAL A 523 -16.37 -8.69 -14.31
N LEU A 524 -17.47 -7.98 -14.05
CA LEU A 524 -18.62 -8.56 -13.33
C LEU A 524 -19.20 -9.77 -14.06
N LYS A 525 -19.35 -9.70 -15.38
CA LYS A 525 -19.81 -10.84 -16.19
C LYS A 525 -18.84 -12.02 -16.09
N GLN A 526 -17.53 -11.74 -16.07
CA GLN A 526 -16.49 -12.76 -15.96
C GLN A 526 -16.55 -13.52 -14.65
N PHE A 527 -16.85 -12.85 -13.52
CA PHE A 527 -16.99 -13.53 -12.22
C PHE A 527 -18.39 -14.12 -12.03
N GLY A 528 -19.43 -13.42 -12.46
CA GLY A 528 -20.82 -13.87 -12.33
C GLY A 528 -21.09 -15.21 -13.03
N GLN A 529 -20.43 -15.49 -14.17
CA GLN A 529 -20.59 -16.77 -14.87
C GLN A 529 -20.05 -17.97 -14.08
N PHE A 530 -19.17 -17.74 -13.09
CA PHE A 530 -18.63 -18.80 -12.24
C PHE A 530 -19.49 -19.08 -11.00
N GLU A 531 -20.56 -18.32 -10.74
CA GLU A 531 -21.40 -18.59 -9.57
C GLU A 531 -21.93 -20.03 -9.59
N GLN A 532 -21.84 -20.69 -8.44
CA GLN A 532 -22.37 -22.03 -8.23
C GLN A 532 -22.75 -22.18 -6.76
N ASN A 533 -24.01 -22.52 -6.49
CA ASN A 533 -24.55 -22.75 -5.14
C ASN A 533 -24.22 -21.60 -4.15
N GLY A 534 -24.27 -20.36 -4.63
CA GLY A 534 -24.03 -19.13 -3.88
C GLY A 534 -22.58 -18.77 -3.61
N THR A 535 -21.63 -19.49 -4.20
CA THR A 535 -20.19 -19.22 -4.05
C THR A 535 -19.62 -18.63 -5.34
N LEU A 536 -18.56 -17.84 -5.21
CA LEU A 536 -17.70 -17.36 -6.31
C LEU A 536 -16.26 -17.87 -6.09
N PRO A 537 -15.46 -18.00 -7.14
CA PRO A 537 -14.05 -18.36 -6.98
C PRO A 537 -13.28 -17.27 -6.24
N ASN A 538 -12.44 -17.68 -5.28
CA ASN A 538 -11.49 -16.79 -4.62
C ASN A 538 -10.27 -16.53 -5.51
N MET A 539 -9.84 -17.54 -6.26
CA MET A 539 -8.70 -17.45 -7.19
C MET A 539 -9.02 -18.24 -8.45
N ILE A 540 -8.61 -17.72 -9.61
CA ILE A 540 -8.72 -18.38 -10.91
C ILE A 540 -7.30 -18.52 -11.48
N ILE A 541 -6.83 -19.76 -11.65
CA ILE A 541 -5.52 -20.04 -12.24
C ILE A 541 -5.74 -20.68 -13.61
N GLY A 542 -5.42 -19.93 -14.66
CA GLY A 542 -5.66 -20.41 -16.02
C GLY A 542 -7.14 -20.71 -16.23
N LYS A 543 -7.50 -22.00 -16.37
CA LYS A 543 -8.90 -22.46 -16.48
C LYS A 543 -9.51 -22.92 -15.15
N ASP A 544 -8.71 -23.11 -14.12
CA ASP A 544 -9.17 -23.63 -12.82
C ASP A 544 -9.78 -22.52 -11.97
N ALA A 545 -11.06 -22.68 -11.64
CA ALA A 545 -11.82 -21.82 -10.74
C ALA A 545 -12.34 -22.59 -9.52
N GLY A 546 -11.65 -23.68 -9.14
CA GLY A 546 -12.04 -24.60 -8.08
C GLY A 546 -11.83 -24.05 -6.67
N ASN A 547 -10.92 -23.10 -6.46
CA ASN A 547 -10.73 -22.46 -5.16
C ASN A 547 -11.89 -21.50 -4.88
N ARG A 548 -12.71 -21.84 -3.89
CA ARG A 548 -13.91 -21.09 -3.47
C ARG A 548 -13.90 -20.82 -1.95
N ASP A 549 -12.71 -20.75 -1.37
CA ASP A 549 -12.48 -20.52 0.06
C ASP A 549 -12.61 -19.03 0.38
N THR A 550 -13.83 -18.50 0.27
CA THR A 550 -14.14 -17.09 0.49
C THR A 550 -15.57 -16.91 0.99
N SER A 551 -15.73 -16.00 1.95
CA SER A 551 -17.02 -15.51 2.45
C SER A 551 -17.38 -14.14 1.89
N ASP A 552 -16.38 -13.35 1.47
CA ASP A 552 -16.52 -11.95 1.10
C ASP A 552 -16.63 -11.71 -0.41
N ALA A 553 -16.00 -12.50 -1.27
CA ALA A 553 -16.04 -12.28 -2.72
C ALA A 553 -17.48 -12.25 -3.28
N PRO A 554 -18.38 -13.18 -2.93
CA PRO A 554 -19.79 -13.09 -3.36
C PRO A 554 -20.48 -11.83 -2.87
N LEU A 555 -20.12 -11.30 -1.70
CA LEU A 555 -20.75 -10.09 -1.16
C LEU A 555 -20.19 -8.81 -1.79
N TRP A 556 -18.90 -8.78 -2.14
CA TRP A 556 -18.31 -7.70 -2.94
C TRP A 556 -18.95 -7.59 -4.33
N PHE A 557 -19.40 -8.70 -4.90
CA PHE A 557 -20.17 -8.70 -6.15
C PHE A 557 -21.47 -7.86 -6.03
N PHE A 558 -22.18 -7.93 -4.89
CA PHE A 558 -23.35 -7.06 -4.66
C PHE A 558 -22.94 -5.58 -4.60
N VAL A 559 -21.83 -5.26 -3.90
CA VAL A 559 -21.37 -3.88 -3.75
C VAL A 559 -21.02 -3.28 -5.11
N ALA A 560 -20.27 -4.01 -5.95
CA ALA A 560 -19.89 -3.54 -7.28
C ALA A 560 -21.11 -3.39 -8.21
N CYS A 561 -22.08 -4.30 -8.17
CA CYS A 561 -23.35 -4.15 -8.90
C CYS A 561 -24.13 -2.91 -8.44
N ALA A 562 -24.20 -2.67 -7.12
CA ALA A 562 -24.84 -1.48 -6.57
C ALA A 562 -24.12 -0.18 -6.96
N ASP A 563 -22.79 -0.21 -7.08
CA ASP A 563 -21.99 0.94 -7.50
C ASP A 563 -22.24 1.26 -9.00
N ILE A 564 -22.30 0.27 -9.89
CA ILE A 564 -22.68 0.48 -11.31
C ILE A 564 -24.08 1.09 -11.42
N MET A 565 -25.08 0.48 -10.78
CA MET A 565 -26.47 0.94 -10.86
C MET A 565 -26.63 2.38 -10.38
N ARG A 566 -25.84 2.80 -9.39
CA ARG A 566 -25.81 4.17 -8.89
C ARG A 566 -25.25 5.15 -9.93
N VAL A 567 -24.16 4.79 -10.60
CA VAL A 567 -23.54 5.62 -11.63
C VAL A 567 -24.42 5.72 -12.88
N ASP A 568 -25.04 4.61 -13.30
CA ASP A 568 -25.94 4.62 -14.47
C ASP A 568 -27.30 5.28 -14.18
N GLY A 569 -27.69 5.36 -12.90
CA GLY A 569 -29.00 5.83 -12.47
C GLY A 569 -30.16 4.90 -12.85
N ASN A 570 -29.90 3.62 -13.16
CA ASN A 570 -30.93 2.65 -13.57
C ASN A 570 -30.56 1.19 -13.21
N GLU A 571 -31.49 0.26 -13.42
CA GLU A 571 -31.34 -1.17 -13.08
C GLU A 571 -30.97 -2.08 -14.26
N THR A 572 -30.56 -1.53 -15.42
CA THR A 572 -30.36 -2.31 -16.66
C THR A 572 -29.31 -3.40 -16.53
N LEU A 573 -28.28 -3.18 -15.71
CA LEU A 573 -27.26 -4.19 -15.37
C LEU A 573 -27.87 -5.52 -14.94
N LEU A 574 -29.00 -5.50 -14.22
CA LEU A 574 -29.60 -6.70 -13.65
C LEU A 574 -30.09 -7.70 -14.70
N GLU A 575 -30.40 -7.23 -15.90
CA GLU A 575 -30.86 -8.05 -17.01
C GLU A 575 -29.71 -8.56 -17.90
N GLU A 576 -28.49 -8.05 -17.71
CA GLU A 576 -27.31 -8.54 -18.42
C GLU A 576 -27.01 -10.00 -18.09
N LYS A 577 -26.59 -10.74 -19.11
CA LYS A 577 -26.28 -12.18 -19.00
C LYS A 577 -24.83 -12.42 -18.60
N CYS A 578 -24.64 -13.28 -17.59
CA CYS A 578 -23.37 -13.89 -17.24
C CYS A 578 -23.49 -15.39 -17.52
N GLY A 579 -23.00 -15.83 -18.68
CA GLY A 579 -23.31 -17.16 -19.20
C GLY A 579 -24.81 -17.30 -19.49
N THR A 580 -25.47 -18.29 -18.87
CA THR A 580 -26.90 -18.58 -19.11
C THR A 580 -27.86 -17.81 -18.21
N ARG A 581 -27.37 -17.21 -17.12
CA ARG A 581 -28.20 -16.52 -16.11
C ARG A 581 -28.00 -15.01 -16.16
N SER A 582 -29.00 -14.25 -15.72
CA SER A 582 -28.84 -12.80 -15.55
C SER A 582 -28.18 -12.46 -14.20
N ILE A 583 -27.62 -11.26 -14.09
CA ILE A 583 -27.05 -10.74 -12.83
C ILE A 583 -28.09 -10.80 -11.71
N ARG A 584 -29.35 -10.45 -11.98
CA ARG A 584 -30.45 -10.58 -11.01
C ARG A 584 -30.56 -11.99 -10.43
N GLN A 585 -30.58 -13.00 -11.29
CA GLN A 585 -30.70 -14.39 -10.88
C GLN A 585 -29.50 -14.85 -10.04
N ILE A 586 -28.30 -14.36 -10.39
CA ILE A 586 -27.07 -14.64 -9.63
C ILE A 586 -27.13 -14.02 -8.24
N LEU A 587 -27.53 -12.76 -8.11
CA LEU A 587 -27.67 -12.08 -6.81
C LEU A 587 -28.69 -12.80 -5.91
N SER A 588 -29.85 -13.18 -6.46
CA SER A 588 -30.86 -13.95 -5.71
C SER A 588 -30.32 -15.33 -5.29
N SER A 589 -29.61 -16.03 -6.18
CA SER A 589 -28.98 -17.33 -5.90
C SER A 589 -28.01 -17.24 -4.73
N ILE A 590 -27.09 -16.26 -4.75
CA ILE A 590 -26.10 -16.07 -3.69
C ILE A 590 -26.78 -15.86 -2.34
N ALA A 591 -27.73 -14.93 -2.25
CA ALA A 591 -28.38 -14.61 -0.98
C ALA A 591 -29.19 -15.79 -0.42
N GLN A 592 -29.92 -16.52 -1.27
CA GLN A 592 -30.68 -17.70 -0.85
C GLN A 592 -29.77 -18.83 -0.38
N SER A 593 -28.67 -19.09 -1.09
CA SER A 593 -27.68 -20.10 -0.70
C SER A 593 -26.96 -19.75 0.60
N VAL A 594 -26.59 -18.48 0.83
CA VAL A 594 -26.00 -18.03 2.11
C VAL A 594 -26.98 -18.20 3.28
N ILE A 595 -28.28 -17.97 3.05
CA ILE A 595 -29.32 -18.22 4.06
C ILE A 595 -29.46 -19.71 4.38
N ALA A 596 -29.51 -20.55 3.34
CA ALA A 596 -29.64 -22.00 3.49
C ALA A 596 -28.38 -22.65 4.07
N GLY A 597 -27.21 -22.09 3.76
CA GLY A 597 -25.88 -22.65 3.95
C GLY A 597 -25.24 -23.01 2.61
N THR A 598 -24.09 -22.42 2.31
CA THR A 598 -23.30 -22.72 1.11
C THR A 598 -22.47 -24.01 1.33
N PRO A 599 -22.02 -24.68 0.25
CA PRO A 599 -21.21 -25.90 0.36
C PRO A 599 -19.88 -25.71 1.10
N ASN A 600 -19.34 -24.48 1.09
CA ASN A 600 -18.09 -24.14 1.77
C ASN A 600 -18.29 -23.73 3.24
N GLY A 601 -19.50 -23.89 3.80
CA GLY A 601 -19.75 -23.72 5.24
C GLY A 601 -20.18 -22.31 5.67
N VAL A 602 -20.38 -21.38 4.73
CA VAL A 602 -20.91 -20.03 5.02
C VAL A 602 -22.42 -20.12 5.19
N ARG A 603 -22.94 -19.66 6.34
CA ARG A 603 -24.37 -19.81 6.64
C ARG A 603 -24.91 -18.72 7.54
N MET A 604 -26.15 -18.29 7.29
CA MET A 604 -26.85 -17.37 8.18
C MET A 604 -27.36 -18.05 9.46
N GLU A 605 -27.13 -17.40 10.60
CA GLU A 605 -27.75 -17.73 11.88
C GLU A 605 -29.19 -17.14 11.93
N PRO A 606 -30.24 -17.96 12.12
CA PRO A 606 -31.62 -17.52 11.93
C PRO A 606 -32.09 -16.41 12.86
N ASP A 607 -31.66 -16.35 14.12
CA ASP A 607 -32.19 -15.40 15.10
C ASP A 607 -31.64 -14.00 14.87
N SER A 608 -30.32 -13.87 14.73
CA SER A 608 -29.59 -12.63 14.52
C SER A 608 -29.58 -12.16 13.05
N GLY A 609 -29.68 -13.09 12.11
CA GLY A 609 -29.46 -12.85 10.68
C GLY A 609 -27.99 -12.68 10.27
N LEU A 610 -27.04 -12.87 11.19
CA LEU A 610 -25.61 -12.75 10.92
C LEU A 610 -25.09 -13.98 10.17
N ILE A 611 -24.01 -13.82 9.41
CA ILE A 611 -23.37 -14.87 8.63
C ILE A 611 -22.17 -15.45 9.38
N PHE A 612 -22.19 -16.75 9.59
CA PHE A 612 -21.03 -17.53 10.01
C PHE A 612 -20.05 -17.69 8.83
N SER A 613 -18.77 -17.47 9.11
CA SER A 613 -17.64 -17.66 8.21
C SER A 613 -16.68 -18.71 8.79
N PRO A 614 -16.25 -19.70 7.99
CA PRO A 614 -15.09 -20.52 8.32
C PRO A 614 -13.82 -19.69 8.53
N ALA A 615 -12.82 -20.30 9.16
CA ALA A 615 -11.49 -19.72 9.26
C ALA A 615 -10.90 -19.49 7.85
N HIS A 616 -10.10 -18.42 7.69
CA HIS A 616 -9.36 -18.09 6.46
C HIS A 616 -10.20 -17.67 5.24
N PHE A 617 -11.51 -17.47 5.39
CA PHE A 617 -12.37 -17.11 4.24
C PHE A 617 -12.57 -15.60 4.07
N THR A 618 -12.11 -14.80 5.03
CA THR A 618 -12.08 -13.33 4.94
C THR A 618 -10.82 -12.85 4.24
N TRP A 619 -10.72 -11.59 3.85
CA TRP A 619 -9.47 -11.00 3.35
C TRP A 619 -8.23 -11.17 4.25
N MET A 620 -8.42 -11.48 5.53
CA MET A 620 -7.36 -11.92 6.43
C MET A 620 -7.19 -13.46 6.39
N ASP A 621 -6.76 -13.99 5.24
CA ASP A 621 -6.88 -15.41 4.84
C ASP A 621 -5.66 -16.30 5.06
N THR A 622 -4.66 -15.84 5.81
CA THR A 622 -3.43 -16.63 6.01
C THR A 622 -3.69 -17.98 6.70
N ASN A 623 -3.35 -19.09 6.03
CA ASN A 623 -3.58 -20.46 6.49
C ASN A 623 -2.28 -21.28 6.53
N GLN A 624 -2.27 -22.35 7.36
CA GLN A 624 -1.16 -23.29 7.58
C GLN A 624 0.22 -22.62 7.83
N PRO A 625 0.47 -22.04 9.03
CA PRO A 625 -0.45 -21.92 10.15
C PRO A 625 -1.49 -20.81 9.92
N ALA A 626 -2.60 -20.94 10.65
CA ALA A 626 -3.63 -19.93 10.72
C ALA A 626 -3.08 -18.63 11.36
N GLY A 627 -2.65 -17.66 10.54
CA GLY A 627 -2.07 -16.40 11.04
C GLY A 627 -3.12 -15.51 11.71
N THR A 628 -4.33 -15.51 11.19
CA THR A 628 -5.48 -14.76 11.70
C THR A 628 -6.74 -15.62 11.67
N PRO A 629 -6.89 -16.58 12.60
CA PRO A 629 -8.08 -17.42 12.65
C PRO A 629 -9.28 -16.54 13.05
N ARG A 630 -10.14 -16.23 12.08
CA ARG A 630 -11.38 -15.43 12.26
C ARG A 630 -12.61 -16.28 11.95
N GLU A 631 -12.69 -17.43 12.61
CA GLU A 631 -13.85 -18.34 12.51
C GLU A 631 -14.99 -17.83 13.39
N GLY A 632 -16.21 -17.77 12.84
CA GLY A 632 -17.37 -17.25 13.56
C GLY A 632 -18.04 -16.15 12.76
N TYR A 633 -18.23 -14.96 13.35
CA TYR A 633 -18.91 -13.84 12.69
C TYR A 633 -17.96 -12.62 12.57
N PRO A 634 -17.14 -12.53 11.51
CA PRO A 634 -16.28 -11.38 11.25
C PRO A 634 -17.12 -10.13 10.93
N ILE A 635 -16.76 -8.97 11.47
CA ILE A 635 -17.59 -7.75 11.38
C ILE A 635 -17.80 -7.25 9.95
N GLU A 636 -16.78 -7.33 9.08
CA GLU A 636 -16.89 -6.86 7.71
C GLU A 636 -17.77 -7.74 6.84
N ILE A 637 -17.84 -9.05 7.12
CA ILE A 637 -18.78 -9.95 6.45
C ILE A 637 -20.22 -9.54 6.78
N GLN A 638 -20.49 -9.10 8.02
CA GLN A 638 -21.81 -8.63 8.41
C GLN A 638 -22.17 -7.29 7.74
N ALA A 639 -21.17 -6.39 7.60
CA ALA A 639 -21.35 -5.12 6.89
C ALA A 639 -21.64 -5.33 5.39
N LEU A 640 -20.90 -6.23 4.75
CA LEU A 640 -21.10 -6.63 3.36
C LEU A 640 -22.46 -7.31 3.16
N TRP A 641 -22.86 -8.18 4.09
CA TRP A 641 -24.17 -8.82 4.05
C TRP A 641 -25.32 -7.84 4.19
N TYR A 642 -25.19 -6.89 5.13
CA TYR A 642 -26.14 -5.79 5.25
C TYR A 642 -26.27 -5.02 3.92
N ALA A 643 -25.16 -4.71 3.25
CA ALA A 643 -25.17 -4.03 1.95
C ALA A 643 -25.87 -4.86 0.87
N ALA A 644 -25.60 -6.17 0.80
CA ALA A 644 -26.24 -7.09 -0.13
C ALA A 644 -27.77 -7.15 0.07
N LEU A 645 -28.23 -7.27 1.32
CA LEU A 645 -29.65 -7.26 1.67
C LEU A 645 -30.31 -5.91 1.35
N ARG A 646 -29.60 -4.80 1.55
CA ARG A 646 -30.07 -3.46 1.19
C ARG A 646 -30.25 -3.31 -0.32
N LEU A 647 -29.34 -3.86 -1.13
CA LEU A 647 -29.50 -3.90 -2.58
C LEU A 647 -30.74 -4.73 -2.96
N LEU A 648 -30.85 -5.96 -2.46
CA LEU A 648 -31.99 -6.85 -2.75
C LEU A 648 -33.33 -6.25 -2.35
N SER A 649 -33.38 -5.50 -1.25
CA SER A 649 -34.61 -4.79 -0.83
C SER A 649 -35.08 -3.72 -1.83
N GLN A 650 -34.20 -3.28 -2.73
CA GLN A 650 -34.49 -2.31 -3.78
C GLN A 650 -34.79 -2.99 -5.11
N VAL A 651 -34.07 -4.07 -5.43
CA VAL A 651 -34.05 -4.61 -6.79
C VAL A 651 -34.85 -5.90 -6.98
N ASP A 652 -35.06 -6.72 -5.95
CA ASP A 652 -35.76 -8.01 -6.13
C ASP A 652 -37.25 -7.84 -6.45
N ALA A 653 -37.99 -8.92 -6.72
CA ALA A 653 -39.43 -8.89 -6.94
C ALA A 653 -40.17 -8.26 -5.74
N THR A 654 -41.25 -7.52 -6.01
CA THR A 654 -41.98 -6.70 -5.01
C THR A 654 -42.34 -7.47 -3.74
N ASP A 655 -42.74 -8.74 -3.88
CA ASP A 655 -43.13 -9.60 -2.75
C ASP A 655 -41.96 -9.93 -1.81
N ASN A 656 -40.73 -10.00 -2.33
CA ASN A 656 -39.53 -10.32 -1.55
C ASN A 656 -38.89 -9.07 -0.91
N ARG A 657 -39.08 -7.88 -1.49
CA ARG A 657 -38.44 -6.63 -1.03
C ARG A 657 -38.65 -6.34 0.46
N LYS A 658 -39.87 -6.57 0.96
CA LYS A 658 -40.21 -6.37 2.39
C LYS A 658 -39.46 -7.33 3.31
N SER A 659 -39.30 -8.58 2.90
CA SER A 659 -38.55 -9.60 3.65
C SER A 659 -37.07 -9.25 3.73
N TRP A 660 -36.46 -8.83 2.61
CA TRP A 660 -35.08 -8.34 2.59
C TRP A 660 -34.88 -7.10 3.45
N GLN A 661 -35.83 -6.15 3.39
CA GLN A 661 -35.77 -4.96 4.23
C GLN A 661 -35.83 -5.31 5.72
N LYS A 662 -36.73 -6.21 6.13
CA LYS A 662 -36.83 -6.68 7.52
C LYS A 662 -35.54 -7.37 7.96
N LEU A 663 -34.98 -8.24 7.13
CA LEU A 663 -33.72 -8.93 7.42
C LEU A 663 -32.54 -7.95 7.53
N SER A 664 -32.43 -6.96 6.64
CA SER A 664 -31.37 -5.94 6.70
C SER A 664 -31.41 -5.13 8.00
N ARG A 665 -32.62 -4.75 8.46
CA ARG A 665 -32.79 -4.05 9.76
C ARG A 665 -32.39 -4.92 10.93
N ARG A 666 -32.68 -6.22 10.87
CA ARG A 666 -32.29 -7.18 11.90
C ARG A 666 -30.77 -7.33 11.97
N VAL A 667 -30.10 -7.51 10.84
CA VAL A 667 -28.62 -7.56 10.78
C VAL A 667 -28.01 -6.28 11.36
N GLN A 668 -28.53 -5.12 10.97
CA GLN A 668 -28.08 -3.84 11.49
C GLN A 668 -28.23 -3.71 13.02
N ALA A 669 -29.36 -4.14 13.58
CA ALA A 669 -29.55 -4.17 15.03
C ALA A 669 -28.58 -5.15 15.71
N SER A 670 -28.46 -6.37 15.18
CA SER A 670 -27.55 -7.40 15.68
C SER A 670 -26.08 -6.95 15.71
N ILE A 671 -25.64 -6.14 14.74
CA ILE A 671 -24.27 -5.59 14.75
C ILE A 671 -24.04 -4.77 16.03
N LEU A 672 -24.94 -3.85 16.38
CA LEU A 672 -24.76 -3.04 17.59
C LEU A 672 -24.95 -3.86 18.86
N ASP A 673 -25.94 -4.75 18.91
CA ASP A 673 -26.24 -5.55 20.10
C ASP A 673 -25.11 -6.53 20.45
N TYR A 674 -24.50 -7.18 19.45
CA TYR A 674 -23.51 -8.23 19.67
C TYR A 674 -22.06 -7.75 19.57
N PHE A 675 -21.73 -6.76 18.73
CA PHE A 675 -20.35 -6.36 18.49
C PHE A 675 -19.90 -5.12 19.28
N TRP A 676 -20.81 -4.25 19.74
CA TRP A 676 -20.39 -3.02 20.41
C TRP A 676 -19.70 -3.29 21.75
N LEU A 677 -18.47 -2.78 21.88
CA LEU A 677 -17.67 -2.85 23.11
C LEU A 677 -17.67 -1.49 23.80
N GLU A 678 -18.64 -1.24 24.68
CA GLU A 678 -18.84 0.09 25.31
C GLU A 678 -17.58 0.62 26.00
N GLU A 679 -16.87 -0.25 26.73
CA GLU A 679 -15.64 0.11 27.44
C GLU A 679 -14.54 0.65 26.50
N PHE A 680 -14.47 0.08 25.30
CA PHE A 680 -13.41 0.41 24.36
C PHE A 680 -13.84 1.41 23.27
N GLY A 681 -15.15 1.61 23.08
CA GLY A 681 -15.71 2.57 22.12
C GLY A 681 -15.60 2.13 20.66
N TYR A 682 -15.52 0.83 20.36
CA TYR A 682 -15.46 0.32 18.99
C TYR A 682 -16.12 -1.07 18.88
N LEU A 683 -16.21 -1.61 17.66
CA LEU A 683 -16.83 -2.92 17.41
C LEU A 683 -15.81 -4.06 17.59
N SER A 684 -16.25 -5.14 18.21
CA SER A 684 -15.56 -6.44 18.21
C SER A 684 -15.14 -6.81 16.78
N ASP A 685 -13.93 -7.34 16.58
CA ASP A 685 -13.48 -7.66 15.22
C ASP A 685 -14.17 -8.92 14.66
N CYS A 686 -14.34 -9.92 15.52
CA CYS A 686 -15.02 -11.17 15.26
C CYS A 686 -15.83 -11.58 16.49
N LEU A 687 -16.93 -12.31 16.29
CA LEU A 687 -17.54 -13.10 17.34
C LEU A 687 -17.11 -14.56 17.12
N HIS A 688 -16.08 -14.97 17.85
CA HIS A 688 -15.43 -16.28 17.67
C HIS A 688 -16.33 -17.41 18.17
N THR A 689 -16.59 -18.36 17.29
CA THR A 689 -17.31 -19.60 17.59
C THR A 689 -17.00 -20.65 16.54
N SER A 690 -17.16 -21.93 16.90
CA SER A 690 -17.07 -23.03 15.92
C SER A 690 -18.38 -23.21 15.16
N ALA A 691 -18.28 -23.83 13.98
CA ALA A 691 -19.45 -24.19 13.18
C ALA A 691 -20.53 -24.94 14.00
N GLY A 692 -21.79 -24.53 13.83
CA GLY A 692 -22.95 -25.15 14.48
C GLY A 692 -23.19 -24.76 15.95
N GLN A 693 -22.31 -23.98 16.57
CA GLN A 693 -22.56 -23.44 17.91
C GLN A 693 -23.46 -22.18 17.85
N PRO A 694 -24.39 -22.00 18.81
CA PRO A 694 -25.24 -20.81 18.86
C PRO A 694 -24.44 -19.53 19.05
N LEU A 695 -24.82 -18.45 18.36
CA LEU A 695 -24.20 -17.11 18.47
C LEU A 695 -24.09 -16.62 19.92
N LYS A 696 -25.04 -16.96 20.79
CA LYS A 696 -25.03 -16.57 22.22
C LYS A 696 -23.83 -17.14 23.01
N LYS A 697 -23.16 -18.18 22.49
CA LYS A 697 -21.93 -18.74 23.06
C LYS A 697 -20.66 -18.19 22.41
N ALA A 698 -20.80 -17.35 21.38
CA ALA A 698 -19.65 -16.75 20.72
C ALA A 698 -18.93 -15.79 21.67
N SER A 699 -17.61 -15.77 21.58
CA SER A 699 -16.76 -14.88 22.36
C SER A 699 -16.40 -13.64 21.57
N ARG A 700 -16.42 -12.47 22.22
CA ARG A 700 -16.06 -11.19 21.59
C ARG A 700 -14.55 -11.04 21.51
N ASP A 701 -14.07 -10.56 20.36
CA ASP A 701 -12.67 -10.23 20.08
C ASP A 701 -12.43 -8.72 20.23
N ASP A 702 -11.64 -8.33 21.23
CA ASP A 702 -11.30 -6.93 21.49
C ASP A 702 -10.08 -6.42 20.71
N ALA A 703 -9.54 -7.21 19.78
CA ALA A 703 -8.52 -6.75 18.84
C ALA A 703 -9.02 -5.55 18.01
N LEU A 704 -8.31 -4.42 18.13
CA LEU A 704 -8.63 -3.24 17.34
C LEU A 704 -8.06 -3.40 15.93
N ARG A 705 -8.97 -3.65 14.98
CA ARG A 705 -8.69 -3.83 13.56
C ARG A 705 -9.47 -2.83 12.69
N PRO A 706 -9.02 -2.58 11.45
CA PRO A 706 -9.68 -1.63 10.56
C PRO A 706 -10.99 -2.17 9.95
N ASN A 707 -11.30 -3.46 10.10
CA ASN A 707 -12.46 -4.12 9.48
C ASN A 707 -13.80 -3.44 9.78
N GLN A 708 -13.96 -2.91 10.99
CA GLN A 708 -15.15 -2.17 11.42
C GLN A 708 -15.43 -0.89 10.61
N LEU A 709 -14.43 -0.33 9.91
CA LEU A 709 -14.62 0.80 9.02
C LEU A 709 -15.62 0.46 7.90
N LEU A 710 -15.66 -0.80 7.46
CA LEU A 710 -16.64 -1.26 6.46
C LEU A 710 -18.07 -1.23 7.00
N ALA A 711 -18.29 -1.41 8.30
CA ALA A 711 -19.61 -1.23 8.90
C ALA A 711 -20.09 0.22 8.78
N VAL A 712 -19.17 1.19 8.82
CA VAL A 712 -19.46 2.61 8.60
C VAL A 712 -19.63 2.93 7.11
N THR A 713 -18.67 2.55 6.26
CA THR A 713 -18.69 2.92 4.83
C THR A 713 -19.82 2.23 4.07
N LEU A 714 -20.21 1.00 4.43
CA LEU A 714 -21.36 0.30 3.85
C LEU A 714 -22.70 0.65 4.52
N GLY A 715 -22.68 1.53 5.53
CA GLY A 715 -23.87 2.11 6.14
C GLY A 715 -24.63 1.20 7.11
N ALA A 716 -23.99 0.13 7.59
CA ALA A 716 -24.51 -0.73 8.66
C ALA A 716 -24.51 0.01 10.01
N VAL A 717 -23.53 0.87 10.26
CA VAL A 717 -23.50 1.84 11.38
C VAL A 717 -23.77 3.23 10.83
N ARG A 718 -24.76 3.91 11.41
CA ARG A 718 -25.19 5.28 11.00
C ARG A 718 -25.25 6.28 12.14
N ASP A 719 -25.10 5.81 13.37
CA ASP A 719 -25.09 6.68 14.55
C ASP A 719 -23.77 7.47 14.59
N LEU A 720 -23.86 8.80 14.49
CA LEU A 720 -22.69 9.66 14.40
C LEU A 720 -21.77 9.57 15.63
N PRO A 721 -22.27 9.58 16.88
CA PRO A 721 -21.45 9.30 18.05
C PRO A 721 -20.68 7.98 17.96
N VAL A 722 -21.32 6.88 17.59
CA VAL A 722 -20.67 5.56 17.42
C VAL A 722 -19.61 5.63 16.32
N MET A 723 -19.93 6.19 15.15
CA MET A 723 -18.98 6.35 14.05
C MET A 723 -17.71 7.12 14.48
N ARG A 724 -17.88 8.21 15.24
CA ARG A 724 -16.75 9.03 15.71
C ARG A 724 -15.90 8.30 16.73
N LYS A 725 -16.49 7.50 17.62
CA LYS A 725 -15.74 6.63 18.56
C LYS A 725 -14.93 5.57 17.81
N ILE A 726 -15.52 4.92 16.79
CA ILE A 726 -14.83 3.95 15.91
C ILE A 726 -13.62 4.62 15.23
N LEU A 727 -13.81 5.79 14.63
CA LEU A 727 -12.74 6.54 13.96
C LEU A 727 -11.62 6.93 14.93
N ALA A 728 -11.95 7.46 16.10
CA ALA A 728 -10.97 7.81 17.13
C ALA A 728 -10.13 6.60 17.59
N ALA A 729 -10.74 5.41 17.66
CA ALA A 729 -9.98 4.18 17.92
C ALA A 729 -9.05 3.85 16.74
N CYS A 730 -9.56 3.85 15.50
CA CYS A 730 -8.80 3.51 14.30
C CYS A 730 -7.65 4.50 13.97
N GLU A 731 -7.62 5.71 14.52
CA GLU A 731 -6.48 6.64 14.36
C GLU A 731 -5.13 6.02 14.79
N GLN A 732 -5.15 5.10 15.77
CA GLN A 732 -3.96 4.37 16.26
C GLN A 732 -3.39 3.39 15.22
N LEU A 733 -4.16 3.06 14.19
CA LEU A 733 -3.77 2.15 13.12
C LEU A 733 -3.10 2.89 11.96
N LEU A 734 -3.27 4.21 11.85
CA LEU A 734 -2.81 4.96 10.68
C LEU A 734 -1.28 5.07 10.62
N VAL A 735 -0.75 4.80 9.43
CA VAL A 735 0.64 5.09 9.01
C VAL A 735 0.59 5.78 7.64
N PRO A 736 1.68 6.43 7.17
CA PRO A 736 1.65 7.13 5.89
C PRO A 736 1.29 6.23 4.71
N GLY A 737 0.15 6.51 4.08
CA GLY A 737 -0.37 5.80 2.92
C GLY A 737 -0.99 4.42 3.19
N ALA A 738 -1.10 3.97 4.45
CA ALA A 738 -1.64 2.66 4.80
C ALA A 738 -2.27 2.62 6.21
N ILE A 739 -2.91 1.50 6.56
CA ILE A 739 -3.51 1.28 7.89
C ILE A 739 -3.09 -0.08 8.46
N ARG A 740 -2.56 -0.11 9.67
CA ARG A 740 -2.17 -1.34 10.39
C ARG A 740 -3.38 -2.28 10.51
N SER A 741 -3.15 -3.55 10.23
CA SER A 741 -4.15 -4.61 10.36
C SER A 741 -4.54 -4.91 11.82
N LEU A 742 -3.69 -4.54 12.77
CA LEU A 742 -3.89 -4.70 14.21
C LEU A 742 -3.17 -3.59 14.99
N ALA A 743 -3.79 -3.09 16.06
CA ALA A 743 -3.16 -2.12 16.97
C ALA A 743 -2.08 -2.76 17.85
N ASN A 744 -0.98 -2.04 18.11
CA ASN A 744 0.10 -2.49 18.99
C ASN A 744 -0.28 -2.31 20.48
N ARG A 745 -1.04 -3.26 21.03
CA ARG A 745 -1.52 -3.21 22.42
C ARG A 745 -1.96 -4.60 22.91
N PRO A 746 -2.05 -4.82 24.23
CA PRO A 746 -2.62 -6.04 24.78
C PRO A 746 -4.09 -6.22 24.38
N ILE A 747 -4.52 -7.48 24.29
CA ILE A 747 -5.91 -7.88 24.06
C ILE A 747 -6.36 -8.89 25.12
N ARG A 748 -7.66 -8.89 25.43
CA ARG A 748 -8.29 -9.79 26.39
C ARG A 748 -8.60 -11.15 25.79
N HIS A 749 -9.12 -11.16 24.57
CA HIS A 749 -9.35 -12.40 23.83
C HIS A 749 -8.02 -12.91 23.25
N PRO A 750 -7.51 -14.07 23.67
CA PRO A 750 -6.22 -14.56 23.18
C PRO A 750 -6.29 -15.01 21.71
N LEU A 751 -5.42 -14.47 20.86
CA LEU A 751 -5.30 -14.88 19.45
C LEU A 751 -4.13 -15.85 19.26
N TYR A 752 -4.41 -17.14 19.34
CA TYR A 752 -3.39 -18.19 19.18
C TYR A 752 -3.05 -18.43 17.70
N ILE A 753 -1.76 -18.42 17.40
CA ILE A 753 -1.19 -18.90 16.13
C ILE A 753 -0.45 -20.20 16.43
N VAL A 754 -0.98 -21.31 15.91
CA VAL A 754 -0.46 -22.65 16.17
C VAL A 754 0.20 -23.21 14.93
N HIS A 755 1.48 -23.56 15.03
CA HIS A 755 2.25 -24.23 13.99
C HIS A 755 2.86 -25.52 14.55
N HIS A 756 2.61 -26.66 13.90
CA HIS A 756 3.04 -27.99 14.39
C HIS A 756 2.73 -28.24 15.87
N SER A 757 1.47 -27.96 16.26
CA SER A 757 0.96 -28.09 17.64
C SER A 757 1.66 -27.22 18.70
N LYS A 758 2.43 -26.21 18.28
CA LYS A 758 3.08 -25.23 19.16
C LYS A 758 2.52 -23.84 18.89
N VAL A 759 2.23 -23.10 19.96
CA VAL A 759 1.92 -21.67 19.88
C VAL A 759 3.21 -20.92 19.54
N ILE A 760 3.20 -20.14 18.46
CA ILE A 760 4.39 -19.43 17.95
C ILE A 760 4.36 -17.91 18.19
N ASN A 761 3.29 -17.38 18.77
CA ASN A 761 3.13 -15.97 19.13
C ASN A 761 2.78 -15.77 20.61
N ASP A 762 2.86 -14.54 21.12
CA ASP A 762 2.16 -14.15 22.34
C ASP A 762 0.68 -13.88 21.98
N PRO A 763 -0.28 -14.70 22.47
CA PRO A 763 -1.68 -14.55 22.09
C PRO A 763 -2.36 -13.31 22.70
N HIS A 764 -1.81 -12.74 23.77
CA HIS A 764 -2.33 -11.51 24.39
C HIS A 764 -1.61 -10.26 23.87
N HIS A 765 -0.48 -10.42 23.19
CA HIS A 765 0.21 -9.36 22.44
C HIS A 765 0.51 -9.80 20.99
N PRO A 766 -0.53 -10.04 20.16
CA PRO A 766 -0.32 -10.63 18.84
C PRO A 766 0.27 -9.66 17.81
N TYR A 767 0.54 -8.40 18.16
CA TYR A 767 1.07 -7.41 17.22
C TYR A 767 2.47 -7.79 16.70
N GLN A 768 2.63 -7.81 15.39
CA GLN A 768 3.87 -8.04 14.67
C GLN A 768 4.06 -6.95 13.61
N GLY A 769 4.92 -5.97 13.91
CA GLY A 769 5.11 -4.78 13.08
C GLY A 769 6.06 -4.95 11.89
N LYS A 770 6.68 -6.11 11.69
CA LYS A 770 7.63 -6.36 10.58
C LYS A 770 7.27 -7.63 9.82
N TYR A 771 7.22 -7.55 8.50
CA TYR A 771 6.91 -8.66 7.60
C TYR A 771 8.18 -9.11 6.85
N ILE A 772 9.03 -9.88 7.53
CA ILE A 772 10.30 -10.39 7.01
C ILE A 772 10.56 -11.82 7.49
N GLY A 773 11.50 -12.52 6.86
CA GLY A 773 11.94 -13.85 7.28
C GLY A 773 11.11 -15.00 6.71
N ASP A 774 11.18 -16.13 7.41
CA ASP A 774 10.54 -17.39 7.02
C ASP A 774 9.01 -17.25 6.86
N GLU A 775 8.45 -17.99 5.90
CA GLU A 775 7.04 -17.91 5.54
C GLU A 775 6.12 -18.30 6.70
N ASP A 776 6.30 -19.49 7.27
CA ASP A 776 5.33 -20.08 8.18
C ASP A 776 5.46 -19.57 9.61
N THR A 777 6.68 -19.20 10.03
CA THR A 777 6.95 -18.82 11.42
C THR A 777 7.03 -17.32 11.66
N GLN A 778 7.21 -16.50 10.61
CA GLN A 778 7.36 -15.04 10.75
C GLN A 778 6.40 -14.27 9.84
N ARG A 779 6.44 -14.48 8.51
CA ARG A 779 5.64 -13.70 7.55
C ARG A 779 4.14 -13.97 7.70
N LYS A 780 3.70 -15.23 7.68
CA LYS A 780 2.29 -15.60 7.84
C LYS A 780 1.70 -15.07 9.17
N PRO A 781 2.37 -15.23 10.33
CA PRO A 781 1.94 -14.60 11.58
C PRO A 781 1.84 -13.07 11.51
N ALA A 782 2.73 -12.38 10.80
CA ALA A 782 2.73 -10.92 10.71
C ALA A 782 1.75 -10.34 9.69
N TYR A 783 1.39 -11.08 8.64
CA TYR A 783 0.71 -10.59 7.43
C TYR A 783 -0.56 -9.78 7.70
N HIS A 784 -1.35 -10.22 8.68
CA HIS A 784 -2.55 -9.52 9.14
C HIS A 784 -2.52 -9.20 10.64
N ASN A 785 -1.38 -9.25 11.32
CA ASN A 785 -1.30 -8.92 12.76
C ASN A 785 -0.41 -7.73 13.06
N GLY A 786 -0.31 -6.76 12.17
CA GLY A 786 0.43 -5.52 12.45
C GLY A 786 0.99 -4.85 11.22
N THR A 787 1.24 -5.63 10.17
CA THR A 787 1.46 -5.16 8.80
C THR A 787 0.38 -4.16 8.38
N ALA A 788 0.77 -3.07 7.73
CA ALA A 788 -0.14 -2.03 7.28
C ALA A 788 -0.57 -2.23 5.84
N TRP A 789 -1.87 -2.10 5.58
CA TRP A 789 -2.51 -2.40 4.31
C TRP A 789 -2.95 -1.12 3.60
N THR A 790 -2.67 -1.04 2.30
CA THR A 790 -2.95 0.16 1.50
C THR A 790 -4.40 0.25 1.05
N TRP A 791 -5.09 -0.88 0.83
CA TRP A 791 -6.48 -0.90 0.33
C TRP A 791 -7.53 -0.54 1.39
N MET A 792 -7.30 -0.87 2.67
CA MET A 792 -8.23 -0.53 3.76
C MET A 792 -8.10 0.92 4.21
N PHE A 793 -6.95 1.57 3.97
CA PHE A 793 -6.68 2.93 4.41
C PHE A 793 -7.67 3.97 3.85
N PRO A 794 -8.02 3.96 2.55
CA PRO A 794 -9.06 4.82 2.00
C PRO A 794 -10.41 4.72 2.73
N SER A 795 -10.77 3.55 3.29
CA SER A 795 -12.01 3.38 4.05
C SER A 795 -12.04 4.23 5.32
N PHE A 796 -10.90 4.49 5.95
CA PHE A 796 -10.82 5.42 7.09
C PHE A 796 -11.19 6.85 6.66
N CYS A 797 -10.62 7.30 5.53
CA CYS A 797 -10.85 8.63 4.99
C CYS A 797 -12.32 8.81 4.56
N GLU A 798 -12.91 7.80 3.92
CA GLU A 798 -14.32 7.79 3.57
C GLU A 798 -15.23 7.82 4.81
N ALA A 799 -14.93 6.99 5.82
CA ALA A 799 -15.68 6.95 7.07
C ALA A 799 -15.59 8.28 7.84
N TRP A 800 -14.41 8.95 7.81
CA TRP A 800 -14.22 10.27 8.39
C TRP A 800 -15.15 11.31 7.75
N ALA A 801 -15.16 11.39 6.42
CA ALA A 801 -16.05 12.29 5.70
C ALA A 801 -17.53 11.97 5.95
N LYS A 802 -17.90 10.70 6.12
CA LYS A 802 -19.27 10.30 6.51
C LYS A 802 -19.64 10.75 7.92
N ALA A 803 -18.71 10.73 8.87
CA ALA A 803 -18.97 11.09 10.28
C ALA A 803 -18.99 12.62 10.54
N TYR A 804 -18.27 13.38 9.73
CA TYR A 804 -18.10 14.83 9.90
C TYR A 804 -18.67 15.68 8.75
N GLY A 805 -19.16 15.05 7.68
CA GLY A 805 -19.73 15.74 6.52
C GLY A 805 -18.67 16.48 5.69
N ASN A 806 -19.12 17.48 4.93
CA ASN A 806 -18.25 18.24 4.01
C ASN A 806 -17.06 18.90 4.71
N GLU A 807 -17.23 19.35 5.95
CA GLU A 807 -16.17 20.00 6.73
C GLU A 807 -14.99 19.04 7.02
N GLY A 808 -15.24 17.73 7.13
CA GLY A 808 -14.21 16.71 7.35
C GLY A 808 -13.50 16.23 6.08
N LYS A 809 -14.00 16.57 4.88
CA LYS A 809 -13.41 16.12 3.61
C LYS A 809 -11.95 16.59 3.45
N GLY A 810 -11.64 17.82 3.85
CA GLY A 810 -10.29 18.38 3.75
C GLY A 810 -9.28 17.59 4.61
N THR A 811 -9.65 17.24 5.84
CA THR A 811 -8.83 16.41 6.73
C THR A 811 -8.64 14.99 6.17
N ALA A 812 -9.72 14.37 5.70
CA ALA A 812 -9.69 13.05 5.08
C ALA A 812 -8.77 13.01 3.84
N LEU A 813 -8.89 14.01 2.96
CA LEU A 813 -8.01 14.16 1.79
C LEU A 813 -6.56 14.41 2.18
N ALA A 814 -6.29 15.13 3.28
CA ALA A 814 -4.94 15.36 3.75
C ALA A 814 -4.27 14.04 4.17
N TRP A 815 -4.95 13.21 4.96
CA TRP A 815 -4.45 11.86 5.26
C TRP A 815 -4.28 11.03 3.99
N LEU A 816 -5.30 10.98 3.12
CA LEU A 816 -5.23 10.18 1.89
C LEU A 816 -4.08 10.61 0.97
N SER A 817 -3.70 11.90 1.00
CA SER A 817 -2.55 12.42 0.24
C SER A 817 -1.20 11.90 0.72
N SER A 818 -1.10 11.35 1.93
CA SER A 818 0.14 10.72 2.41
C SER A 818 0.61 9.54 1.53
N SER A 819 -0.30 8.94 0.76
CA SER A 819 0.01 7.89 -0.23
C SER A 819 0.91 8.37 -1.37
N THR A 820 1.10 9.67 -1.59
CA THR A 820 2.05 10.16 -2.61
C THR A 820 3.47 9.70 -2.33
N ARG A 821 3.86 9.52 -1.05
CA ARG A 821 5.15 8.92 -0.68
C ARG A 821 5.34 7.51 -1.21
N LEU A 822 4.25 6.76 -1.42
CA LEU A 822 4.28 5.41 -1.97
C LEU A 822 4.39 5.42 -3.49
N MET A 823 3.79 6.43 -4.15
CA MET A 823 3.90 6.62 -5.61
C MET A 823 5.31 7.05 -6.05
N ASP A 824 6.01 7.79 -5.17
CA ASP A 824 7.38 8.30 -5.36
C ASP A 824 8.47 7.38 -4.75
N ARG A 825 8.17 6.11 -4.47
CA ARG A 825 9.12 5.10 -3.94
C ARG A 825 8.76 3.70 -4.43
N GLY A 826 9.71 2.77 -4.45
CA GLY A 826 9.42 1.40 -4.88
C GLY A 826 9.00 1.35 -6.36
N CYS A 827 7.84 0.77 -6.67
CA CYS A 827 7.30 0.76 -8.03
C CYS A 827 6.70 2.12 -8.39
N VAL A 828 7.40 2.87 -9.25
CA VAL A 828 7.04 4.26 -9.57
C VAL A 828 5.62 4.34 -10.12
N GLY A 829 4.81 5.24 -9.57
CA GLY A 829 3.43 5.47 -10.01
C GLY A 829 2.42 4.41 -9.56
N HIS A 830 2.81 3.50 -8.67
CA HIS A 830 1.93 2.48 -8.10
C HIS A 830 1.89 2.57 -6.57
N ILE A 831 0.96 1.84 -5.96
CA ILE A 831 0.88 1.64 -4.52
C ILE A 831 1.18 0.16 -4.23
N PRO A 832 2.04 -0.16 -3.25
CA PRO A 832 2.34 -1.54 -2.87
C PRO A 832 1.15 -2.19 -2.15
N GLU A 833 1.21 -3.50 -1.98
CA GLU A 833 0.19 -4.25 -1.25
C GLU A 833 0.16 -3.89 0.24
N ILE A 834 1.33 -3.95 0.87
CA ILE A 834 1.49 -3.78 2.30
C ILE A 834 2.78 -3.00 2.63
N LEU A 835 2.83 -2.47 3.85
CA LEU A 835 4.02 -1.90 4.47
C LEU A 835 4.27 -2.60 5.81
N ASP A 836 5.53 -2.61 6.25
CA ASP A 836 5.83 -2.88 7.66
C ASP A 836 4.98 -1.97 8.56
N GLY A 837 4.37 -2.58 9.59
CA GLY A 837 3.58 -1.85 10.58
C GLY A 837 4.41 -0.85 11.36
N ASP A 838 5.67 -1.19 11.65
CA ASP A 838 6.62 -0.34 12.37
C ASP A 838 7.45 0.53 11.41
N PHE A 839 7.82 1.71 11.90
CA PHE A 839 8.71 2.63 11.20
C PHE A 839 10.05 1.93 10.85
N PRO A 840 10.59 2.07 9.63
CA PRO A 840 10.28 3.10 8.62
C PRO A 840 9.18 2.75 7.60
N HIS A 841 8.28 1.80 7.90
CA HIS A 841 7.15 1.42 7.05
C HIS A 841 7.59 0.99 5.66
N ILE A 842 8.57 0.08 5.59
CA ILE A 842 9.14 -0.40 4.34
C ILE A 842 8.05 -1.10 3.51
N PRO A 843 7.89 -0.79 2.21
CA PRO A 843 7.01 -1.55 1.32
C PRO A 843 7.36 -3.03 1.27
N ARG A 844 6.34 -3.86 1.39
CA ARG A 844 6.40 -5.33 1.35
C ARG A 844 5.31 -5.84 0.40
N GLY A 845 5.23 -7.17 0.26
CA GLY A 845 4.21 -7.79 -0.56
C GLY A 845 4.42 -7.49 -2.06
N CYS A 846 3.33 -7.48 -2.84
CA CYS A 846 3.38 -7.02 -4.23
C CYS A 846 3.81 -5.55 -4.34
N ASP A 847 4.66 -5.24 -5.31
CA ASP A 847 5.18 -3.88 -5.52
C ASP A 847 4.09 -2.94 -6.04
N ALA A 848 3.15 -3.48 -6.81
CA ALA A 848 2.06 -2.77 -7.43
C ALA A 848 0.77 -3.58 -7.28
N GLN A 849 -0.18 -3.07 -6.50
CA GLN A 849 -1.35 -3.83 -6.06
C GLN A 849 -2.68 -3.18 -6.47
N ALA A 850 -3.56 -3.96 -7.11
CA ALA A 850 -4.75 -3.46 -7.80
C ALA A 850 -5.77 -2.82 -6.84
N TRP A 851 -6.24 -3.54 -5.83
CA TRP A 851 -7.26 -3.04 -4.88
C TRP A 851 -6.81 -1.78 -4.10
N GLY A 852 -5.51 -1.60 -3.84
CA GLY A 852 -4.97 -0.42 -3.16
C GLY A 852 -5.09 0.83 -4.04
N VAL A 853 -4.72 0.69 -5.32
CA VAL A 853 -4.91 1.74 -6.33
C VAL A 853 -6.39 2.06 -6.53
N SER A 854 -7.23 1.04 -6.69
CA SER A 854 -8.68 1.20 -6.91
C SER A 854 -9.37 1.95 -5.78
N GLU A 855 -9.20 1.50 -4.54
CA GLU A 855 -9.88 2.11 -3.40
C GLU A 855 -9.36 3.52 -3.13
N TRP A 856 -8.08 3.80 -3.39
CA TRP A 856 -7.56 5.16 -3.33
C TRP A 856 -8.25 6.06 -4.35
N VAL A 857 -8.32 5.66 -5.64
CA VAL A 857 -8.96 6.45 -6.71
C VAL A 857 -10.43 6.68 -6.40
N ARG A 858 -11.15 5.61 -6.03
CA ARG A 858 -12.57 5.67 -5.70
C ARG A 858 -12.87 6.68 -4.59
N VAL A 859 -12.12 6.62 -3.49
CA VAL A 859 -12.34 7.52 -2.35
C VAL A 859 -11.88 8.93 -2.68
N TRP A 860 -10.76 9.10 -3.38
CA TRP A 860 -10.27 10.42 -3.76
C TRP A 860 -11.29 11.18 -4.62
N ILE A 861 -11.88 10.55 -5.63
CA ILE A 861 -12.94 11.13 -6.47
C ILE A 861 -14.16 11.47 -5.58
N ALA A 862 -14.64 10.51 -4.79
CA ALA A 862 -15.82 10.70 -3.93
C ALA A 862 -15.69 11.80 -2.86
N LEU A 863 -14.46 12.15 -2.45
CA LEU A 863 -14.20 13.22 -1.49
C LEU A 863 -13.96 14.58 -2.17
N ARG A 864 -13.65 14.62 -3.46
CA ARG A 864 -13.48 15.87 -4.22
C ARG A 864 -14.78 16.38 -4.81
N ASP A 865 -15.65 15.47 -5.24
CA ASP A 865 -17.04 15.74 -5.59
C ASP A 865 -17.86 16.10 -4.34
#